data_AF-A0A166EIY3-F1
#
_entry.id   AF-A0A166EIY3-F1
#
_cell.length_a   1.000
_cell.length_b   1.000
_cell.length_c   1.000
_cell.angle_alpha   90.00
_cell.angle_beta   90.00
_cell.angle_gamma   90.00
#
_symmetry.space_group_name_H-M   'P 1'
#
loop_
_entity.id
_entity.type
_entity.pdbx_description
1 polymer ?
#
loop_
_entity_poly.entity_id
_entity_poly.type
_entity_poly.pdbx_seq_one_letter_code
_entity_poly.pdbx_strand_id
1 'polypeptide(L)'
;MTTRRYSLRLAFVTLLAVLFTAWTYRATVDSVKTLSPQGCRMSYMYPEYILQKEFNSTWTPLANRYSLWLYREGDGWDTARQLTGNPVLFIPGNAGSSHQVRSIASSATTQYFATRGGIISPEFRSRGLKPLDFYTAEFNEDFSALHEPTLDSQRTYIHAAITYILSLYPPGTSVILLGHSMGGIVATSLLPDARIAAIITMSTPHALPPARYSSEIDAFYQRTSQALAEEGLTTPIWSLCGGATDLMIPSETCRFPANVTTPNRHTVFTSALEGCWSGVGHQESVWCHQVRWRIARAALELGKAVSDAERSHIISKWLRHDVVPDTADRHSPSDTKWQVSDGKHPFTSNALPRGPSAHLLPILPSHRSFILLASRAKVFDNGPPEGTFLDIEVFRCRGSDQNPQCSESQPSRFMLVPNPGYGAEFPAPKQGVDESDGVLAYELSFQDAKLDDGDEFIGLVLNQRYVDERSWVVADFSQGSAIDSSVTLLSILTKRATLTVASNELLTKIRFPNLPEHALLVYRLDVLLDENCKDSLMVPLVAHDSEDETHFHSTTHGTVLLHSHSVGPFLPEDRSSSTGLSLSIYSSGQCQVQSLTIALDLYSSLGRVGSRYFGAVAVWGISIVALLISRSLRAQQRTGAFPTLLDSLSHLCRFQLHLLCGVLLLVSMIPLPEMFLLGNKGMLVLSILSPLIVIVSTGFVHLLCIILNFLVTAGVIILSRFIGPKEEISTIRRSLIHIGVVMALVKTVIPYQVVFVICFLIQLWTCIIGRKRLDDTGEDRSKPPDAVREPESRKETEIRSPDHSEMDVYNQNMHLLLLLSWLLPNMAPALAVWVRTMATAHSVTLFNSDHSVSPIIVFVALVEFSSHTRQGWHLQGTAGLR
;
A
#
# COMPACT_ATOMS: atom_id res chain seq x y z
N MET A 1 38.75 32.59 -3.97
CA MET A 1 37.33 32.84 -4.35
C MET A 1 36.62 31.61 -4.92
N THR A 2 37.30 30.72 -5.64
CA THR A 2 36.73 29.51 -6.26
C THR A 2 36.28 28.46 -5.24
N THR A 3 37.10 28.08 -4.26
CA THR A 3 36.76 27.13 -3.16
C THR A 3 35.54 27.53 -2.34
N ARG A 4 35.42 28.82 -1.97
CA ARG A 4 34.25 29.35 -1.24
C ARG A 4 32.94 29.25 -2.02
N ARG A 5 32.99 29.43 -3.35
CA ARG A 5 31.80 29.28 -4.23
C ARG A 5 31.35 27.82 -4.34
N TYR A 6 32.27 26.86 -4.29
CA TYR A 6 31.93 25.43 -4.37
C TYR A 6 31.33 24.88 -3.08
N SER A 7 31.87 25.30 -1.92
CA SER A 7 31.28 24.98 -0.62
C SER A 7 29.84 25.50 -0.51
N LEU A 8 29.56 26.70 -1.03
CA LEU A 8 28.22 27.27 -1.03
C LEU A 8 27.21 26.46 -1.87
N ARG A 9 27.62 25.94 -3.04
CA ARG A 9 26.76 25.10 -3.88
C ARG A 9 26.42 23.78 -3.22
N LEU A 10 27.39 23.12 -2.58
CA LEU A 10 27.16 21.88 -1.86
C LEU A 10 26.25 22.09 -0.64
N ALA A 11 26.48 23.17 0.11
CA ALA A 11 25.60 23.56 1.20
C ALA A 11 24.16 23.79 0.71
N PHE A 12 23.98 24.47 -0.43
CA PHE A 12 22.66 24.68 -1.03
C PHE A 12 21.98 23.36 -1.43
N VAL A 13 22.67 22.45 -2.12
CA VAL A 13 22.13 21.13 -2.51
C VAL A 13 21.73 20.29 -1.28
N THR A 14 22.54 20.36 -0.22
CA THR A 14 22.26 19.64 1.04
C THR A 14 21.06 20.23 1.76
N LEU A 15 20.99 21.56 1.87
CA LEU A 15 19.86 22.24 2.47
C LEU A 15 18.58 21.93 1.70
N LEU A 16 18.63 21.95 0.36
CA LEU A 16 17.50 21.57 -0.48
C LEU A 16 17.06 20.13 -0.23
N ALA A 17 17.98 19.18 -0.12
CA ALA A 17 17.66 17.78 0.17
C ALA A 17 16.96 17.60 1.53
N VAL A 18 17.48 18.28 2.57
CA VAL A 18 16.88 18.25 3.92
C VAL A 18 15.50 18.90 3.94
N LEU A 19 15.36 20.09 3.34
CA LEU A 19 14.07 20.80 3.28
C LEU A 19 13.03 20.04 2.45
N PHE A 20 13.43 19.49 1.30
CA PHE A 20 12.56 18.68 0.46
C PHE A 20 12.06 17.42 1.19
N THR A 21 12.96 16.76 1.92
CA THR A 21 12.60 15.57 2.72
C THR A 21 11.70 15.93 3.89
N ALA A 22 11.99 17.02 4.60
CA ALA A 22 11.14 17.50 5.68
C ALA A 22 9.74 17.89 5.16
N TRP A 23 9.67 18.50 3.99
CA TRP A 23 8.41 18.92 3.37
C TRP A 23 7.59 17.72 2.88
N THR A 24 8.20 16.79 2.14
CA THR A 24 7.56 15.55 1.70
C THR A 24 7.10 14.68 2.87
N TYR A 25 7.92 14.56 3.93
CA TYR A 25 7.55 13.85 5.16
C TYR A 25 6.32 14.48 5.82
N ARG A 26 6.32 15.80 6.01
CA ARG A 26 5.18 16.52 6.59
C ARG A 26 3.93 16.34 5.74
N ALA A 27 4.04 16.51 4.43
CA ALA A 27 2.93 16.29 3.50
C ALA A 27 2.40 14.86 3.55
N THR A 28 3.26 13.85 3.68
CA THR A 28 2.89 12.43 3.81
C THR A 28 2.09 12.19 5.09
N VAL A 29 2.57 12.72 6.23
CA VAL A 29 1.90 12.57 7.53
C VAL A 29 0.54 13.30 7.55
N ASP A 30 0.47 14.50 6.97
CA ASP A 30 -0.77 15.27 6.89
C ASP A 30 -1.79 14.58 5.96
N SER A 31 -1.34 13.89 4.91
CA SER A 31 -2.20 13.21 3.93
C SER A 31 -3.17 12.20 4.55
N VAL A 32 -2.78 11.52 5.62
CA VAL A 32 -3.65 10.56 6.33
C VAL A 32 -4.90 11.23 6.90
N LYS A 33 -4.80 12.51 7.27
CA LYS A 33 -5.92 13.26 7.83
C LYS A 33 -6.74 13.97 6.76
N THR A 34 -6.13 14.30 5.62
CA THR A 34 -6.75 15.17 4.61
C THR A 34 -7.28 14.43 3.38
N LEU A 35 -6.57 13.42 2.85
CA LEU A 35 -6.99 12.72 1.62
C LEU A 35 -8.18 11.78 1.87
N SER A 36 -8.10 10.98 2.94
CA SER A 36 -9.14 10.01 3.28
C SER A 36 -9.26 9.96 4.81
N PRO A 37 -10.06 10.85 5.42
CA PRO A 37 -10.24 10.86 6.86
C PRO A 37 -10.72 9.50 7.36
N GLN A 38 -10.08 9.00 8.42
CA GLN A 38 -10.38 7.68 8.96
C GLN A 38 -11.70 7.70 9.76
N GLY A 39 -12.71 7.05 9.20
CA GLY A 39 -14.03 6.85 9.81
C GLY A 39 -14.13 5.59 10.68
N CYS A 40 -13.02 4.94 11.03
CA CYS A 40 -13.10 3.64 11.74
C CYS A 40 -13.67 3.77 13.15
N ARG A 41 -14.77 3.04 13.41
CA ARG A 41 -15.31 2.84 14.75
C ARG A 41 -14.47 1.78 15.48
N MET A 42 -14.15 2.05 16.74
CA MET A 42 -13.44 1.12 17.60
C MET A 42 -14.24 -0.17 17.83
N SER A 43 -13.52 -1.28 18.03
CA SER A 43 -14.09 -2.58 18.38
C SER A 43 -13.62 -3.03 19.77
N TYR A 44 -14.53 -3.67 20.52
CA TYR A 44 -14.28 -4.21 21.86
C TYR A 44 -14.58 -5.70 21.87
N MET A 45 -13.83 -6.46 22.66
CA MET A 45 -13.86 -7.93 22.67
C MET A 45 -13.31 -8.49 23.98
N TYR A 46 -13.58 -9.78 24.22
CA TYR A 46 -13.14 -10.55 25.37
C TYR A 46 -12.36 -11.78 24.89
N PRO A 47 -11.11 -11.62 24.46
CA PRO A 47 -10.39 -12.67 23.75
C PRO A 47 -9.86 -13.74 24.71
N GLU A 48 -10.13 -15.00 24.43
CA GLU A 48 -9.51 -16.15 25.07
C GLU A 48 -8.73 -16.98 24.03
N TYR A 49 -7.47 -17.31 24.32
CA TYR A 49 -6.62 -18.07 23.40
C TYR A 49 -6.29 -19.44 23.98
N ILE A 50 -6.59 -20.50 23.23
CA ILE A 50 -6.34 -21.89 23.59
C ILE A 50 -5.23 -22.45 22.71
N LEU A 51 -4.06 -22.70 23.32
CA LEU A 51 -2.92 -23.30 22.64
C LEU A 51 -3.24 -24.71 22.14
N GLN A 52 -3.01 -24.96 20.85
CA GLN A 52 -3.14 -26.28 20.22
C GLN A 52 -1.91 -27.15 20.51
N LYS A 53 -1.83 -27.68 21.74
CA LYS A 53 -0.65 -28.44 22.24
C LYS A 53 -0.34 -29.72 21.46
N GLU A 54 -1.34 -30.30 20.79
CA GLU A 54 -1.18 -31.51 19.99
C GLU A 54 -0.50 -31.23 18.64
N PHE A 55 -0.56 -29.98 18.16
CA PHE A 55 0.22 -29.53 17.01
C PHE A 55 1.67 -29.23 17.43
N ASN A 56 2.44 -30.30 17.61
CA ASN A 56 3.81 -30.28 18.10
C ASN A 56 4.82 -30.70 17.02
N SER A 57 6.08 -30.94 17.43
CA SER A 57 7.19 -31.29 16.55
C SER A 57 7.01 -32.56 15.71
N THR A 58 6.04 -33.42 16.06
CA THR A 58 5.66 -34.60 15.26
C THR A 58 4.96 -34.23 13.96
N TRP A 59 4.24 -33.09 13.94
CA TRP A 59 3.58 -32.57 12.74
C TRP A 59 4.54 -31.74 11.89
N THR A 60 5.36 -30.90 12.54
CA THR A 60 6.38 -30.09 11.86
C THR A 60 7.48 -29.68 12.84
N PRO A 61 8.76 -29.75 12.46
CA PRO A 61 9.87 -29.25 13.30
C PRO A 61 9.71 -27.77 13.69
N LEU A 62 8.98 -26.99 12.87
CA LEU A 62 8.71 -25.58 13.10
C LEU A 62 7.78 -25.33 14.29
N ALA A 63 7.08 -26.34 14.81
CA ALA A 63 6.27 -26.23 16.03
C ALA A 63 7.11 -25.99 17.31
N ASN A 64 8.43 -26.15 17.24
CA ASN A 64 9.34 -25.73 18.31
C ASN A 64 9.60 -24.21 18.32
N ARG A 65 9.29 -23.52 17.20
CA ARG A 65 9.48 -22.08 17.03
C ARG A 65 8.13 -21.36 17.03
N TYR A 66 7.18 -21.84 16.25
CA TYR A 66 5.87 -21.23 16.07
C TYR A 66 4.81 -21.96 16.87
N SER A 67 3.71 -21.27 17.15
CA SER A 67 2.57 -21.85 17.87
C SER A 67 1.25 -21.59 17.15
N LEU A 68 0.27 -22.45 17.40
CA LEU A 68 -1.08 -22.39 16.82
C LEU A 68 -2.08 -22.24 17.96
N TRP A 69 -2.95 -21.25 17.84
CA TRP A 69 -3.93 -20.91 18.87
C TRP A 69 -5.34 -20.97 18.30
N LEU A 70 -6.28 -21.41 19.12
CA LEU A 70 -7.71 -21.32 18.85
C LEU A 70 -8.26 -20.15 19.66
N TYR A 71 -8.88 -19.20 18.97
CA TYR A 71 -9.58 -18.07 19.57
C TYR A 71 -10.97 -18.49 20.05
N ARG A 72 -11.36 -18.02 21.23
CA ARG A 72 -12.72 -18.06 21.76
C ARG A 72 -13.11 -16.68 22.30
N GLU A 73 -14.38 -16.34 22.17
CA GLU A 73 -14.92 -15.15 22.82
C GLU A 73 -15.40 -15.51 24.23
N GLY A 74 -14.72 -14.96 25.23
CA GLY A 74 -15.04 -15.16 26.64
C GLY A 74 -16.31 -14.42 27.09
N ASP A 75 -16.43 -14.18 28.40
CA ASP A 75 -17.55 -13.42 29.02
C ASP A 75 -18.95 -13.98 28.69
N GLY A 76 -19.04 -15.31 28.56
CA GLY A 76 -20.31 -16.02 28.35
C GLY A 76 -20.79 -16.07 26.90
N TRP A 77 -20.00 -15.63 25.92
CA TRP A 77 -20.34 -15.72 24.49
C TRP A 77 -20.15 -17.12 23.93
N ASP A 78 -18.90 -17.59 23.87
CA ASP A 78 -18.51 -18.90 23.35
C ASP A 78 -17.90 -19.75 24.47
N THR A 79 -18.79 -20.31 25.31
CA THR A 79 -18.40 -21.10 26.50
C THR A 79 -18.04 -22.54 26.17
N ALA A 80 -18.34 -23.01 24.95
CA ALA A 80 -18.10 -24.37 24.54
C ALA A 80 -16.65 -24.53 24.04
N ARG A 81 -15.85 -25.34 24.74
CA ARG A 81 -14.51 -25.75 24.24
C ARG A 81 -14.58 -26.72 23.05
N GLN A 82 -15.78 -27.17 22.67
CA GLN A 82 -15.98 -28.13 21.60
C GLN A 82 -15.94 -27.44 20.23
N LEU A 83 -15.27 -28.07 19.26
CA LEU A 83 -15.25 -27.65 17.87
C LEU A 83 -16.61 -27.95 17.23
N THR A 84 -17.44 -26.93 17.08
CA THR A 84 -18.79 -27.06 16.51
C THR A 84 -18.97 -26.24 15.24
N GLY A 85 -17.97 -25.41 14.90
CA GLY A 85 -18.00 -24.47 13.79
C GLY A 85 -17.28 -24.96 12.55
N ASN A 86 -17.18 -24.06 11.57
CA ASN A 86 -16.33 -24.25 10.40
C ASN A 86 -14.93 -23.65 10.66
N PRO A 87 -13.85 -24.31 10.24
CA PRO A 87 -12.50 -23.84 10.53
C PRO A 87 -12.12 -22.62 9.70
N VAL A 88 -11.60 -21.60 10.38
CA VAL A 88 -10.98 -20.43 9.77
C VAL A 88 -9.55 -20.33 10.31
N LEU A 89 -8.56 -20.15 9.43
CA LEU A 89 -7.17 -19.94 9.84
C LEU A 89 -6.74 -18.52 9.48
N PHE A 90 -6.45 -17.73 10.50
CA PHE A 90 -5.85 -16.41 10.37
C PHE A 90 -4.33 -16.48 10.38
N ILE A 91 -3.71 -15.74 9.46
CA ILE A 91 -2.26 -15.67 9.26
C ILE A 91 -1.82 -14.22 9.46
N PRO A 92 -1.05 -13.92 10.53
CA PRO A 92 -0.63 -12.55 10.83
C PRO A 92 0.45 -12.03 9.88
N GLY A 93 0.62 -10.71 9.89
CA GLY A 93 1.57 -9.99 9.05
C GLY A 93 3.01 -9.94 9.57
N ASN A 94 3.83 -9.13 8.91
CA ASN A 94 5.20 -8.83 9.33
C ASN A 94 5.23 -8.22 10.74
N ALA A 95 6.04 -8.79 11.66
CA ALA A 95 6.04 -8.41 13.07
C ALA A 95 4.66 -8.49 13.75
N GLY A 96 3.72 -9.22 13.16
CA GLY A 96 2.37 -9.41 13.67
C GLY A 96 2.31 -10.60 14.63
N SER A 97 1.28 -10.58 15.46
CA SER A 97 0.97 -11.66 16.40
C SER A 97 -0.40 -12.24 16.12
N SER A 98 -0.64 -13.40 16.72
CA SER A 98 -1.94 -14.08 16.77
C SER A 98 -3.09 -13.16 17.18
N HIS A 99 -2.78 -12.11 17.96
CA HIS A 99 -3.75 -11.14 18.45
C HIS A 99 -4.37 -10.25 17.38
N GLN A 100 -3.91 -10.23 16.13
CA GLN A 100 -4.51 -9.41 15.07
C GLN A 100 -5.92 -9.90 14.68
N VAL A 101 -6.24 -11.19 14.88
CA VAL A 101 -7.54 -11.79 14.50
C VAL A 101 -8.70 -11.37 15.40
N ARG A 102 -8.41 -10.95 16.64
CA ARG A 102 -9.37 -10.83 17.74
C ARG A 102 -10.64 -10.06 17.40
N SER A 103 -10.51 -8.94 16.68
CA SER A 103 -11.62 -8.07 16.32
C SER A 103 -12.56 -8.76 15.33
N ILE A 104 -12.02 -9.49 14.36
CA ILE A 104 -12.79 -10.25 13.35
C ILE A 104 -13.48 -11.44 14.01
N ALA A 105 -12.75 -12.23 14.80
CA ALA A 105 -13.29 -13.41 15.48
C ALA A 105 -14.39 -13.06 16.50
N SER A 106 -14.18 -12.00 17.28
CA SER A 106 -15.21 -11.44 18.16
C SER A 106 -16.44 -10.98 17.37
N SER A 107 -16.25 -10.31 16.23
CA SER A 107 -17.36 -9.88 15.36
C SER A 107 -18.20 -11.06 14.91
N ALA A 108 -17.57 -12.12 14.40
CA ALA A 108 -18.26 -13.32 13.94
C ALA A 108 -19.08 -13.96 15.07
N THR A 109 -18.51 -14.02 16.27
CA THR A 109 -19.18 -14.58 17.45
C THR A 109 -20.40 -13.75 17.85
N THR A 110 -20.25 -12.42 17.92
CA THR A 110 -21.35 -11.50 18.29
C THR A 110 -22.43 -11.36 17.22
N GLN A 111 -22.14 -11.67 15.95
CA GLN A 111 -23.17 -11.76 14.91
C GLN A 111 -23.94 -13.09 15.01
N TYR A 112 -23.22 -14.19 15.22
CA TYR A 112 -23.83 -15.52 15.27
C TYR A 112 -24.71 -15.72 16.51
N PHE A 113 -24.25 -15.28 17.68
CA PHE A 113 -25.01 -15.33 18.93
C PHE A 113 -25.72 -14.00 19.17
N ALA A 114 -27.04 -14.02 19.42
CA ALA A 114 -27.82 -12.81 19.70
C ALA A 114 -27.53 -12.20 21.07
N THR A 115 -27.23 -13.05 22.07
CA THR A 115 -26.94 -12.61 23.43
C THR A 115 -25.90 -13.52 24.07
N ARG A 116 -25.27 -13.00 25.14
CA ARG A 116 -24.50 -13.82 26.08
C ARG A 116 -25.34 -14.99 26.57
N GLY A 117 -24.73 -16.16 26.75
CA GLY A 117 -25.40 -17.42 27.03
C GLY A 117 -25.56 -18.35 25.83
N GLY A 118 -24.92 -18.04 24.69
CA GLY A 118 -24.87 -18.92 23.52
C GLY A 118 -26.18 -19.02 22.74
N ILE A 119 -27.08 -18.04 22.86
CA ILE A 119 -28.35 -18.04 22.12
C ILE A 119 -28.07 -17.67 20.66
N ILE A 120 -28.22 -18.64 19.75
CA ILE A 120 -28.04 -18.42 18.31
C ILE A 120 -29.05 -17.38 17.81
N SER A 121 -28.58 -16.43 17.02
CA SER A 121 -29.44 -15.43 16.37
C SER A 121 -30.47 -16.10 15.44
N PRO A 122 -31.73 -15.63 15.42
CA PRO A 122 -32.80 -16.24 14.61
C PRO A 122 -32.45 -16.38 13.13
N GLU A 123 -31.70 -15.41 12.60
CA GLU A 123 -31.27 -15.38 11.20
C GLU A 123 -30.35 -16.56 10.85
N PHE A 124 -29.36 -16.85 11.71
CA PHE A 124 -28.43 -17.95 11.48
C PHE A 124 -29.07 -19.30 11.79
N ARG A 125 -29.97 -19.34 12.78
CA ARG A 125 -30.73 -20.55 13.13
C ARG A 125 -31.64 -20.99 11.98
N SER A 126 -32.39 -20.07 11.37
CA SER A 126 -33.33 -20.40 10.28
C SER A 126 -32.63 -20.92 9.02
N ARG A 127 -31.41 -20.44 8.76
CA ARG A 127 -30.58 -20.86 7.62
C ARG A 127 -29.73 -22.11 7.89
N GLY A 128 -29.70 -22.58 9.14
CA GLY A 128 -28.89 -23.72 9.57
C GLY A 128 -27.38 -23.45 9.47
N LEU A 129 -26.95 -22.22 9.72
CA LEU A 129 -25.54 -21.84 9.69
C LEU A 129 -24.83 -22.27 10.99
N LYS A 130 -23.54 -22.58 10.88
CA LYS A 130 -22.67 -22.96 12.00
C LYS A 130 -21.83 -21.76 12.46
N PRO A 131 -21.36 -21.74 13.72
CA PRO A 131 -20.37 -20.75 14.14
C PRO A 131 -19.03 -20.98 13.41
N LEU A 132 -18.04 -20.12 13.68
CA LEU A 132 -16.69 -20.26 13.14
C LEU A 132 -15.71 -20.63 14.25
N ASP A 133 -14.79 -21.54 13.96
CA ASP A 133 -13.66 -21.87 14.82
C ASP A 133 -12.40 -21.17 14.28
N PHE A 134 -12.01 -20.07 14.93
CA PHE A 134 -10.87 -19.26 14.49
C PHE A 134 -9.55 -19.79 15.05
N TYR A 135 -8.76 -20.41 14.20
CA TYR A 135 -7.35 -20.68 14.44
C TYR A 135 -6.51 -19.49 14.02
N THR A 136 -5.39 -19.27 14.70
CA THR A 136 -4.45 -18.20 14.38
C THR A 136 -3.02 -18.66 14.65
N ALA A 137 -2.12 -18.37 13.71
CA ALA A 137 -0.71 -18.68 13.87
C ALA A 137 0.01 -17.58 14.67
N GLU A 138 1.03 -17.97 15.42
CA GLU A 138 1.95 -17.06 16.10
C GLU A 138 3.38 -17.32 15.60
N PHE A 139 3.95 -16.32 14.94
CA PHE A 139 5.26 -16.39 14.30
C PHE A 139 6.37 -15.70 15.10
N ASN A 140 6.18 -15.48 16.40
CA ASN A 140 7.09 -14.71 17.27
C ASN A 140 7.38 -13.29 16.76
N GLU A 141 6.42 -12.73 16.03
CA GLU A 141 6.56 -11.44 15.35
C GLU A 141 7.79 -11.38 14.43
N ASP A 142 8.08 -12.47 13.71
CA ASP A 142 9.17 -12.52 12.73
C ASP A 142 8.98 -11.45 11.62
N PHE A 143 10.10 -10.93 11.10
CA PHE A 143 10.12 -9.89 10.08
C PHE A 143 9.99 -10.46 8.65
N SER A 144 8.81 -10.96 8.29
CA SER A 144 8.54 -11.58 7.00
C SER A 144 8.59 -10.64 5.79
N ALA A 145 8.43 -9.32 5.98
CA ALA A 145 8.53 -8.36 4.87
C ALA A 145 9.97 -8.13 4.38
N LEU A 146 10.96 -8.53 5.19
CA LEU A 146 12.37 -8.20 4.98
C LEU A 146 13.21 -9.43 4.55
N HIS A 147 12.63 -10.63 4.60
CA HIS A 147 13.39 -11.88 4.52
C HIS A 147 12.55 -13.02 3.93
N GLU A 148 12.91 -13.48 2.73
CA GLU A 148 12.22 -14.56 2.01
C GLU A 148 12.22 -15.92 2.75
N PRO A 149 13.33 -16.38 3.36
CA PRO A 149 13.34 -17.67 4.06
C PRO A 149 12.40 -17.71 5.29
N THR A 150 12.10 -16.54 5.85
CA THR A 150 11.05 -16.40 6.86
C THR A 150 9.67 -16.69 6.26
N LEU A 151 9.36 -16.16 5.06
CA LEU A 151 8.09 -16.45 4.36
C LEU A 151 7.95 -17.93 4.04
N ASP A 152 9.01 -18.58 3.55
CA ASP A 152 9.01 -20.02 3.27
C ASP A 152 8.79 -20.87 4.54
N SER A 153 9.40 -20.46 5.66
CA SER A 153 9.16 -21.10 6.96
C SER A 153 7.71 -20.93 7.42
N GLN A 154 7.15 -19.73 7.30
CA GLN A 154 5.75 -19.46 7.63
C GLN A 154 4.80 -20.27 6.75
N ARG A 155 5.03 -20.31 5.43
CA ARG A 155 4.28 -21.13 4.46
C ARG A 155 4.30 -22.61 4.84
N THR A 156 5.48 -23.16 5.13
CA THR A 156 5.64 -24.57 5.53
C THR A 156 4.89 -24.89 6.82
N TYR A 157 4.96 -24.00 7.81
CA TYR A 157 4.24 -24.15 9.07
C TYR A 157 2.72 -24.10 8.88
N ILE A 158 2.22 -23.15 8.08
CA ILE A 158 0.79 -23.02 7.80
C ILE A 158 0.26 -24.22 7.02
N HIS A 159 0.99 -24.72 6.04
CA HIS A 159 0.61 -25.94 5.32
C HIS A 159 0.44 -27.15 6.26
N ALA A 160 1.35 -27.31 7.23
CA ALA A 160 1.22 -28.33 8.28
C ALA A 160 0.03 -28.05 9.22
N ALA A 161 -0.20 -26.78 9.58
CA ALA A 161 -1.30 -26.37 10.43
C ALA A 161 -2.67 -26.66 9.80
N ILE A 162 -2.84 -26.43 8.49
CA ILE A 162 -4.05 -26.79 7.75
C ILE A 162 -4.32 -28.30 7.86
N THR A 163 -3.27 -29.11 7.69
CA THR A 163 -3.35 -30.57 7.79
C THR A 163 -3.80 -31.01 9.20
N TYR A 164 -3.21 -30.42 10.24
CA TYR A 164 -3.59 -30.67 11.63
C TYR A 164 -5.03 -30.22 11.92
N ILE A 165 -5.40 -28.99 11.56
CA ILE A 165 -6.74 -28.44 11.80
C ILE A 165 -7.77 -29.37 11.20
N LEU A 166 -7.65 -29.72 9.91
CA LEU A 166 -8.63 -30.55 9.22
C LEU A 166 -8.71 -31.99 9.76
N SER A 167 -7.67 -32.48 10.45
CA SER A 167 -7.73 -33.77 11.14
C SER A 167 -8.70 -33.78 12.34
N LEU A 168 -9.05 -32.60 12.85
CA LEU A 168 -10.02 -32.42 13.94
C LEU A 168 -11.47 -32.33 13.45
N TYR A 169 -11.70 -32.28 12.14
CA TYR A 169 -13.02 -32.11 11.52
C TYR A 169 -13.42 -33.34 10.68
N PRO A 170 -14.71 -33.48 10.34
CA PRO A 170 -15.15 -34.54 9.43
C PRO A 170 -14.43 -34.51 8.08
N PRO A 171 -14.21 -35.68 7.44
CA PRO A 171 -13.63 -35.73 6.10
C PRO A 171 -14.42 -34.87 5.09
N GLY A 172 -13.69 -34.14 4.24
CA GLY A 172 -14.27 -33.23 3.25
C GLY A 172 -14.53 -31.81 3.75
N THR A 173 -14.23 -31.49 5.02
CA THR A 173 -14.19 -30.10 5.49
C THR A 173 -13.03 -29.34 4.84
N SER A 174 -13.31 -28.11 4.38
CA SER A 174 -12.32 -27.16 3.86
C SER A 174 -12.14 -25.98 4.82
N VAL A 175 -10.97 -25.34 4.77
CA VAL A 175 -10.62 -24.20 5.65
C VAL A 175 -10.71 -22.87 4.91
N ILE A 176 -11.21 -21.84 5.58
CA ILE A 176 -11.17 -20.44 5.08
C ILE A 176 -9.87 -19.80 5.59
N LEU A 177 -9.10 -19.16 4.72
CA LEU A 177 -7.89 -18.44 5.12
C LEU A 177 -8.14 -16.93 5.18
N LEU A 178 -7.70 -16.32 6.27
CA LEU A 178 -7.65 -14.87 6.42
C LEU A 178 -6.18 -14.46 6.55
N GLY A 179 -5.70 -13.57 5.68
CA GLY A 179 -4.31 -13.11 5.72
C GLY A 179 -4.22 -11.60 5.89
N HIS A 180 -3.41 -11.12 6.82
CA HIS A 180 -3.11 -9.69 6.97
C HIS A 180 -1.68 -9.38 6.51
N SER A 181 -1.50 -8.34 5.71
CA SER A 181 -0.16 -7.91 5.26
C SER A 181 0.60 -9.07 4.62
N MET A 182 1.86 -9.33 5.01
CA MET A 182 2.63 -10.48 4.53
C MET A 182 1.98 -11.85 4.81
N GLY A 183 1.07 -11.96 5.79
CA GLY A 183 0.31 -13.18 6.03
C GLY A 183 -0.63 -13.56 4.89
N GLY A 184 -1.12 -12.56 4.13
CA GLY A 184 -1.86 -12.81 2.89
C GLY A 184 -1.00 -13.37 1.76
N ILE A 185 0.28 -12.97 1.69
CA ILE A 185 1.26 -13.54 0.76
C ILE A 185 1.56 -15.00 1.10
N VAL A 186 1.70 -15.30 2.40
CA VAL A 186 1.81 -16.68 2.87
C VAL A 186 0.56 -17.48 2.48
N ALA A 187 -0.64 -16.93 2.71
CA ALA A 187 -1.91 -17.59 2.37
C ALA A 187 -2.00 -17.94 0.88
N THR A 188 -1.74 -16.97 -0.01
CA THR A 188 -1.88 -17.18 -1.46
C THR A 188 -0.80 -18.09 -2.04
N SER A 189 0.40 -18.11 -1.46
CA SER A 189 1.50 -19.01 -1.85
C SER A 189 1.23 -20.51 -1.59
N LEU A 190 0.15 -20.84 -0.88
CA LEU A 190 -0.28 -22.22 -0.64
C LEU A 190 -1.05 -22.82 -1.82
N LEU A 191 -1.57 -21.99 -2.72
CA LEU A 191 -2.34 -22.46 -3.86
C LEU A 191 -1.42 -23.05 -4.94
N PRO A 192 -1.87 -24.10 -5.68
CA PRO A 192 -3.17 -24.77 -5.56
C PRO A 192 -3.25 -25.75 -4.36
N ASP A 193 -4.28 -25.62 -3.52
CA ASP A 193 -4.61 -26.59 -2.46
C ASP A 193 -6.13 -26.72 -2.31
N ALA A 194 -6.68 -27.90 -2.66
CA ALA A 194 -8.11 -28.17 -2.67
C ALA A 194 -8.76 -28.13 -1.27
N ARG A 195 -7.95 -28.13 -0.20
CA ARG A 195 -8.44 -28.01 1.18
C ARG A 195 -8.83 -26.58 1.54
N ILE A 196 -8.40 -25.60 0.75
CA ILE A 196 -8.68 -24.17 0.97
C ILE A 196 -9.99 -23.80 0.27
N ALA A 197 -10.97 -23.33 1.06
CA ALA A 197 -12.27 -22.93 0.56
C ALA A 197 -12.25 -21.56 -0.13
N ALA A 198 -11.62 -20.58 0.52
CA ALA A 198 -11.54 -19.19 0.09
C ALA A 198 -10.40 -18.49 0.83
N ILE A 199 -9.88 -17.42 0.24
CA ILE A 199 -8.86 -16.56 0.87
C ILE A 199 -9.37 -15.11 0.89
N ILE A 200 -9.38 -14.48 2.06
CA ILE A 200 -9.61 -13.03 2.19
C ILE A 200 -8.33 -12.41 2.74
N THR A 201 -7.75 -11.48 1.98
CA THR A 201 -6.51 -10.79 2.35
C THR A 201 -6.78 -9.33 2.69
N MET A 202 -6.10 -8.79 3.69
CA MET A 202 -6.25 -7.40 4.15
C MET A 202 -4.91 -6.69 4.09
N SER A 203 -4.85 -5.52 3.44
CA SER A 203 -3.63 -4.72 3.24
C SER A 203 -2.43 -5.57 2.81
N THR A 204 -2.67 -6.55 1.93
CA THR A 204 -1.66 -7.51 1.49
C THR A 204 -1.03 -7.02 0.20
N PRO A 205 0.29 -6.78 0.16
CA PRO A 205 0.96 -6.23 -1.01
C PRO A 205 1.19 -7.33 -2.05
N HIS A 206 0.19 -7.69 -2.86
CA HIS A 206 0.26 -8.79 -3.84
C HIS A 206 1.14 -8.49 -5.05
N ALA A 207 1.18 -7.25 -5.54
CA ALA A 207 1.87 -6.91 -6.78
C ALA A 207 3.40 -6.76 -6.60
N LEU A 208 3.83 -6.16 -5.49
CA LEU A 208 5.24 -5.89 -5.20
C LEU A 208 5.52 -6.06 -3.71
N PRO A 209 6.67 -6.65 -3.32
CA PRO A 209 7.05 -6.71 -1.92
C PRO A 209 7.33 -5.30 -1.36
N PRO A 210 6.97 -5.03 -0.08
CA PRO A 210 7.22 -3.73 0.56
C PRO A 210 8.71 -3.36 0.59
N ALA A 211 9.58 -4.36 0.61
CA ALA A 211 11.02 -4.19 0.68
C ALA A 211 11.75 -5.16 -0.25
N ARG A 212 12.32 -4.63 -1.35
CA ARG A 212 13.05 -5.39 -2.38
C ARG A 212 14.54 -5.46 -2.09
N TYR A 213 14.93 -6.01 -0.95
CA TYR A 213 16.34 -6.09 -0.55
C TYR A 213 17.10 -7.27 -1.19
N SER A 214 16.39 -8.27 -1.73
CA SER A 214 16.99 -9.48 -2.30
C SER A 214 16.30 -9.88 -3.61
N SER A 215 16.98 -10.65 -4.46
CA SER A 215 16.36 -11.23 -5.67
C SER A 215 15.42 -12.39 -5.33
N GLU A 216 15.64 -13.01 -4.17
CA GLU A 216 14.91 -14.18 -3.70
C GLU A 216 13.47 -13.80 -3.34
N ILE A 217 13.23 -12.66 -2.68
CA ILE A 217 11.87 -12.19 -2.38
C ILE A 217 11.09 -11.88 -3.66
N ASP A 218 11.75 -11.30 -4.67
CA ASP A 218 11.14 -11.06 -5.98
C ASP A 218 10.77 -12.39 -6.67
N ALA A 219 11.66 -13.39 -6.61
CA ALA A 219 11.38 -14.72 -7.16
C ALA A 219 10.22 -15.43 -6.44
N PHE A 220 10.09 -15.25 -5.12
CA PHE A 220 8.94 -15.75 -4.35
C PHE A 220 7.62 -15.15 -4.86
N TYR A 221 7.59 -13.83 -5.05
CA TYR A 221 6.43 -13.11 -5.57
C TYR A 221 6.07 -13.51 -7.00
N GLN A 222 7.08 -13.64 -7.87
CA GLN A 222 6.87 -14.09 -9.25
C GLN A 222 6.28 -15.49 -9.31
N ARG A 223 6.80 -16.44 -8.51
CA ARG A 223 6.25 -17.81 -8.42
C ARG A 223 4.80 -17.81 -7.95
N THR A 224 4.49 -17.01 -6.92
CA THR A 224 3.13 -16.89 -6.37
C THR A 224 2.17 -16.30 -7.42
N SER A 225 2.56 -15.20 -8.06
CA SER A 225 1.76 -14.56 -9.11
C SER A 225 1.51 -15.50 -10.31
N GLN A 226 2.53 -16.26 -10.73
CA GLN A 226 2.37 -17.26 -11.79
C GLN A 226 1.35 -18.34 -11.41
N ALA A 227 1.45 -18.90 -10.20
CA ALA A 227 0.48 -19.89 -9.71
C ALA A 227 -0.95 -19.33 -9.63
N LEU A 228 -1.10 -18.06 -9.24
CA LEU A 228 -2.41 -17.40 -9.18
C LEU A 228 -3.02 -17.11 -10.55
N ALA A 229 -2.19 -16.98 -11.58
CA ALA A 229 -2.58 -16.76 -12.97
C ALA A 229 -2.89 -18.07 -13.73
N GLU A 230 -2.64 -19.24 -13.14
CA GLU A 230 -2.91 -20.53 -13.79
C GLU A 230 -4.40 -20.72 -14.10
N GLU A 231 -4.70 -21.04 -15.36
CA GLU A 231 -6.05 -21.36 -15.82
C GLU A 231 -6.54 -22.64 -15.13
N GLY A 232 -7.67 -22.57 -14.43
CA GLY A 232 -8.28 -23.70 -13.69
C GLY A 232 -8.19 -23.60 -12.17
N LEU A 233 -7.44 -22.64 -11.61
CA LEU A 233 -7.45 -22.37 -10.17
C LEU A 233 -8.71 -21.60 -9.75
N THR A 234 -9.74 -22.34 -9.33
CA THR A 234 -11.07 -21.80 -9.02
C THR A 234 -11.21 -21.21 -7.62
N THR A 235 -10.30 -21.47 -6.68
CA THR A 235 -10.40 -20.98 -5.30
C THR A 235 -10.57 -19.46 -5.26
N PRO A 236 -11.65 -18.91 -4.67
CA PRO A 236 -11.90 -17.47 -4.62
C PRO A 236 -10.92 -16.71 -3.72
N ILE A 237 -10.42 -15.57 -4.20
CA ILE A 237 -9.55 -14.66 -3.44
C ILE A 237 -10.04 -13.21 -3.53
N TRP A 238 -10.25 -12.59 -2.37
CA TRP A 238 -10.61 -11.18 -2.25
C TRP A 238 -9.53 -10.40 -1.49
N SER A 239 -8.96 -9.39 -2.15
CA SER A 239 -7.99 -8.47 -1.56
C SER A 239 -8.68 -7.17 -1.14
N LEU A 240 -8.67 -6.90 0.16
CA LEU A 240 -9.16 -5.66 0.77
C LEU A 240 -7.98 -4.70 0.98
N CYS A 241 -8.02 -3.55 0.31
CA CYS A 241 -6.96 -2.55 0.34
C CYS A 241 -7.37 -1.30 1.14
N GLY A 242 -6.47 -0.81 1.99
CA GLY A 242 -6.77 0.29 2.92
C GLY A 242 -6.89 1.68 2.26
N GLY A 243 -6.21 1.90 1.12
CA GLY A 243 -6.22 3.19 0.44
C GLY A 243 -5.17 4.16 0.99
N ALA A 244 -5.44 5.47 0.94
CA ALA A 244 -4.41 6.49 1.18
C ALA A 244 -3.91 6.60 2.63
N THR A 245 -4.62 6.02 3.59
CA THR A 245 -4.25 6.03 5.01
C THR A 245 -3.29 4.90 5.39
N ASP A 246 -3.07 3.91 4.51
CA ASP A 246 -2.02 2.91 4.67
C ASP A 246 -0.66 3.55 4.36
N LEU A 247 0.12 3.82 5.42
CA LEU A 247 1.47 4.35 5.32
C LEU A 247 2.56 3.26 5.36
N MET A 248 2.21 2.00 5.59
CA MET A 248 3.18 0.91 5.66
C MET A 248 3.48 0.34 4.28
N ILE A 249 2.47 0.26 3.41
CA ILE A 249 2.63 -0.15 2.01
C ILE A 249 1.94 0.86 1.08
N PRO A 250 2.48 1.11 -0.12
CA PRO A 250 1.73 1.83 -1.14
C PRO A 250 0.51 1.00 -1.55
N SER A 251 -0.71 1.50 -1.31
CA SER A 251 -1.94 0.71 -1.50
C SER A 251 -2.19 0.23 -2.93
N GLU A 252 -1.60 0.86 -3.94
CA GLU A 252 -1.62 0.32 -5.32
C GLU A 252 -0.94 -1.06 -5.43
N THR A 253 0.00 -1.39 -4.54
CA THR A 253 0.67 -2.72 -4.50
C THR A 253 -0.22 -3.81 -3.91
N CYS A 254 -1.34 -3.44 -3.29
CA CYS A 254 -2.29 -4.39 -2.70
C CYS A 254 -3.19 -5.07 -3.75
N ARG A 255 -3.24 -4.52 -4.98
CA ARG A 255 -3.87 -5.19 -6.12
C ARG A 255 -3.09 -6.42 -6.55
N PHE A 256 -3.79 -7.34 -7.20
CA PHE A 256 -3.13 -8.39 -7.96
C PHE A 256 -2.35 -7.78 -9.14
N PRO A 257 -1.19 -8.36 -9.49
CA PRO A 257 -0.46 -7.93 -10.67
C PRO A 257 -1.27 -8.22 -11.96
N ALA A 258 -1.09 -7.38 -12.98
CA ALA A 258 -1.81 -7.39 -14.27
C ALA A 258 -1.84 -8.74 -15.02
N ASN A 259 -0.93 -9.66 -14.70
CA ASN A 259 -0.92 -11.01 -15.27
C ASN A 259 -1.95 -11.96 -14.64
N VAL A 260 -2.53 -11.60 -13.49
CA VAL A 260 -3.54 -12.38 -12.77
C VAL A 260 -4.92 -11.83 -13.13
N THR A 261 -5.47 -12.28 -14.27
CA THR A 261 -6.76 -11.82 -14.80
C THR A 261 -7.90 -12.82 -14.54
N THR A 262 -7.67 -13.82 -13.68
CA THR A 262 -8.65 -14.88 -13.45
C THR A 262 -9.90 -14.34 -12.72
N PRO A 263 -11.12 -14.78 -13.10
CA PRO A 263 -12.37 -14.18 -12.66
C PRO A 263 -12.67 -14.33 -11.17
N ASN A 264 -11.89 -15.12 -10.42
CA ASN A 264 -12.02 -15.35 -8.98
C ASN A 264 -10.94 -14.62 -8.16
N ARG A 265 -10.39 -13.53 -8.72
CA ARG A 265 -9.41 -12.65 -8.08
C ARG A 265 -9.98 -11.25 -8.10
N HIS A 266 -10.36 -10.75 -6.93
CA HIS A 266 -10.96 -9.43 -6.81
C HIS A 266 -10.15 -8.57 -5.87
N THR A 267 -10.01 -7.30 -6.24
CA THR A 267 -9.51 -6.27 -5.34
C THR A 267 -10.63 -5.30 -5.05
N VAL A 268 -10.69 -4.80 -3.83
CA VAL A 268 -11.64 -3.76 -3.44
C VAL A 268 -11.01 -2.89 -2.35
N PHE A 269 -11.13 -1.58 -2.50
CA PHE A 269 -10.67 -0.64 -1.49
C PHE A 269 -11.74 -0.45 -0.42
N THR A 270 -11.32 -0.23 0.83
CA THR A 270 -12.28 -0.03 1.94
C THR A 270 -13.11 1.23 1.81
N SER A 271 -12.68 2.19 0.97
CA SER A 271 -13.47 3.36 0.61
C SER A 271 -14.65 3.01 -0.31
N ALA A 272 -14.55 1.94 -1.11
CA ALA A 272 -15.64 1.43 -1.94
C ALA A 272 -16.58 0.48 -1.17
N LEU A 273 -16.10 -0.09 -0.06
CA LEU A 273 -16.89 -1.04 0.73
C LEU A 273 -18.10 -0.34 1.36
N GLU A 274 -19.29 -0.79 0.99
CA GLU A 274 -20.56 -0.29 1.56
C GLU A 274 -20.54 -0.36 3.09
N GLY A 275 -21.16 0.61 3.76
CA GLY A 275 -21.12 0.71 5.22
C GLY A 275 -19.74 1.00 5.82
N CYS A 276 -18.66 1.07 5.04
CA CYS A 276 -17.35 1.56 5.47
C CYS A 276 -17.06 2.95 4.89
N TRP A 277 -17.09 3.08 3.56
CA TRP A 277 -16.89 4.31 2.80
C TRP A 277 -15.68 5.17 3.24
N SER A 278 -14.64 4.52 3.77
CA SER A 278 -13.49 5.20 4.36
C SER A 278 -12.22 4.42 4.08
N GLY A 279 -11.14 5.13 3.75
CA GLY A 279 -9.80 4.55 3.72
C GLY A 279 -9.34 4.17 5.12
N VAL A 280 -8.84 2.95 5.29
CA VAL A 280 -8.35 2.43 6.57
C VAL A 280 -6.83 2.26 6.53
N GLY A 281 -6.16 2.61 7.63
CA GLY A 281 -4.73 2.38 7.76
C GLY A 281 -4.35 0.89 7.77
N HIS A 282 -3.05 0.62 7.73
CA HIS A 282 -2.52 -0.74 7.58
C HIS A 282 -3.01 -1.68 8.68
N GLN A 283 -3.00 -1.23 9.94
CA GLN A 283 -3.42 -2.04 11.09
C GLN A 283 -4.92 -1.97 11.30
N GLU A 284 -5.52 -0.84 10.99
CA GLU A 284 -6.96 -0.58 11.02
C GLU A 284 -7.73 -1.61 10.20
N SER A 285 -7.16 -2.09 9.09
CA SER A 285 -7.77 -3.11 8.24
C SER A 285 -8.28 -4.36 9.00
N VAL A 286 -7.66 -4.72 10.14
CA VAL A 286 -8.08 -5.89 10.94
C VAL A 286 -8.98 -5.57 12.13
N TRP A 287 -9.09 -4.31 12.57
CA TRP A 287 -9.85 -3.94 13.77
C TRP A 287 -10.95 -2.90 13.56
N CYS A 288 -10.91 -2.17 12.44
CA CYS A 288 -11.94 -1.22 12.03
C CYS A 288 -13.29 -1.94 12.01
N HIS A 289 -14.26 -1.41 12.76
CA HIS A 289 -15.51 -2.13 12.96
C HIS A 289 -16.26 -2.41 11.66
N GLN A 290 -16.29 -1.45 10.74
CA GLN A 290 -16.99 -1.58 9.47
C GLN A 290 -16.38 -2.68 8.59
N VAL A 291 -15.05 -2.71 8.49
CA VAL A 291 -14.33 -3.72 7.71
C VAL A 291 -14.46 -5.11 8.35
N ARG A 292 -14.14 -5.23 9.65
CA ARG A 292 -14.17 -6.53 10.35
C ARG A 292 -15.55 -7.15 10.35
N TRP A 293 -16.61 -6.34 10.43
CA TRP A 293 -17.99 -6.82 10.50
C TRP A 293 -18.35 -7.54 9.20
N ARG A 294 -17.96 -6.97 8.05
CA ARG A 294 -18.20 -7.57 6.73
C ARG A 294 -17.37 -8.81 6.47
N ILE A 295 -16.09 -8.82 6.86
CA ILE A 295 -15.24 -10.01 6.75
C ILE A 295 -15.82 -11.16 7.58
N ALA A 296 -16.21 -10.88 8.83
CA ALA A 296 -16.83 -11.87 9.71
C ALA A 296 -18.14 -12.42 9.12
N ARG A 297 -18.96 -11.53 8.56
CA ARG A 297 -20.22 -11.88 7.93
C ARG A 297 -20.03 -12.77 6.69
N ALA A 298 -19.09 -12.41 5.82
CA ALA A 298 -18.70 -13.22 4.67
C ALA A 298 -18.21 -14.62 5.09
N ALA A 299 -17.35 -14.69 6.11
CA ALA A 299 -16.81 -15.96 6.61
C ALA A 299 -17.89 -16.88 7.20
N LEU A 300 -18.88 -16.33 7.93
CA LEU A 300 -19.99 -17.09 8.51
C LEU A 300 -20.85 -17.75 7.42
N GLU A 301 -21.13 -17.02 6.35
CA GLU A 301 -21.97 -17.52 5.25
C GLU A 301 -21.20 -18.50 4.34
N LEU A 302 -19.90 -18.25 4.11
CA LEU A 302 -19.02 -19.14 3.36
C LEU A 302 -18.98 -20.57 3.92
N GLY A 303 -19.12 -20.72 5.24
CA GLY A 303 -19.05 -22.01 5.92
C GLY A 303 -20.10 -23.05 5.48
N LYS A 304 -21.15 -22.65 4.76
CA LYS A 304 -22.16 -23.56 4.18
C LYS A 304 -21.93 -23.86 2.70
N ALA A 305 -21.13 -23.04 2.02
CA ALA A 305 -21.01 -23.07 0.57
C ALA A 305 -20.26 -24.30 0.06
N VAL A 306 -20.85 -24.99 -0.92
CA VAL A 306 -20.34 -26.27 -1.43
C VAL A 306 -19.53 -26.08 -2.71
N SER A 307 -19.86 -25.08 -3.52
CA SER A 307 -19.20 -24.80 -4.81
C SER A 307 -18.42 -23.49 -4.79
N ASP A 308 -17.38 -23.39 -5.61
CA ASP A 308 -16.59 -22.16 -5.73
C ASP A 308 -17.40 -20.99 -6.31
N ALA A 309 -18.40 -21.26 -7.17
CA ALA A 309 -19.32 -20.23 -7.66
C ALA A 309 -20.18 -19.64 -6.54
N GLU A 310 -20.73 -20.49 -5.67
CA GLU A 310 -21.49 -20.05 -4.48
C GLU A 310 -20.60 -19.28 -3.51
N ARG A 311 -19.35 -19.74 -3.30
CA ARG A 311 -18.37 -19.03 -2.47
C ARG A 311 -18.05 -17.64 -3.04
N SER A 312 -17.78 -17.55 -4.35
CA SER A 312 -17.55 -16.28 -5.04
C SER A 312 -18.75 -15.35 -4.91
N HIS A 313 -19.97 -15.86 -5.03
CA HIS A 313 -21.20 -15.08 -4.87
C HIS A 313 -21.36 -14.51 -3.45
N ILE A 314 -21.16 -15.34 -2.42
CA ILE A 314 -21.26 -14.92 -1.02
C ILE A 314 -20.23 -13.83 -0.69
N ILE A 315 -18.98 -14.00 -1.13
CA ILE A 315 -17.95 -12.99 -0.87
C ILE A 315 -18.27 -11.71 -1.64
N SER A 316 -18.72 -11.83 -2.89
CA SER A 316 -19.15 -10.68 -3.70
C SER A 316 -20.24 -9.87 -3.02
N LYS A 317 -21.26 -10.55 -2.47
CA LYS A 317 -22.37 -9.91 -1.75
C LYS A 317 -21.91 -9.05 -0.59
N TRP A 318 -20.90 -9.48 0.17
CA TRP A 318 -20.47 -8.78 1.39
C TRP A 318 -19.28 -7.83 1.18
N LEU A 319 -18.43 -8.10 0.17
CA LEU A 319 -17.15 -7.41 -0.04
C LEU A 319 -17.04 -6.65 -1.37
N ARG A 320 -18.08 -6.53 -2.21
CA ARG A 320 -18.08 -5.63 -3.37
C ARG A 320 -18.88 -4.34 -3.12
N HIS A 321 -18.65 -3.36 -3.99
CA HIS A 321 -19.29 -2.05 -3.97
C HIS A 321 -20.54 -1.98 -4.87
N ASP A 322 -20.60 -2.81 -5.92
CA ASP A 322 -21.75 -2.96 -6.81
C ASP A 322 -22.24 -4.41 -6.72
N VAL A 323 -23.50 -4.60 -6.33
CA VAL A 323 -24.14 -5.92 -6.28
C VAL A 323 -25.24 -5.96 -7.33
N VAL A 324 -25.13 -6.85 -8.31
CA VAL A 324 -26.29 -7.18 -9.14
C VAL A 324 -27.22 -8.06 -8.28
N PRO A 325 -28.46 -7.64 -7.99
CA PRO A 325 -29.41 -8.41 -7.20
C PRO A 325 -29.59 -9.84 -7.72
N ASP A 326 -29.75 -10.80 -6.81
CA ASP A 326 -30.13 -12.17 -7.18
C ASP A 326 -31.51 -12.15 -7.86
N THR A 327 -31.54 -12.64 -9.09
CA THR A 327 -32.69 -12.54 -9.97
C THR A 327 -33.69 -13.63 -9.63
N ALA A 328 -34.89 -13.24 -9.19
CA ALA A 328 -36.03 -14.14 -9.16
C ALA A 328 -37.00 -13.72 -10.27
N ASP A 329 -37.70 -14.66 -10.90
CA ASP A 329 -38.78 -14.32 -11.85
C ASP A 329 -40.02 -13.82 -11.08
N ARG A 330 -39.93 -12.65 -10.47
CA ARG A 330 -41.05 -12.02 -9.74
C ARG A 330 -41.94 -11.27 -10.73
N HIS A 331 -43.24 -11.49 -10.60
CA HIS A 331 -44.28 -10.79 -11.34
C HIS A 331 -45.11 -9.96 -10.37
N SER A 332 -45.69 -8.86 -10.84
CA SER A 332 -46.55 -8.04 -10.00
C SER A 332 -47.79 -8.84 -9.54
N PRO A 333 -48.31 -8.61 -8.32
CA PRO A 333 -49.57 -9.20 -7.89
C PRO A 333 -50.73 -8.78 -8.80
N SER A 334 -51.60 -9.72 -9.19
CA SER A 334 -52.68 -9.50 -10.16
C SER A 334 -53.74 -8.48 -9.72
N ASP A 335 -53.84 -8.17 -8.42
CA ASP A 335 -54.82 -7.22 -7.83
C ASP A 335 -54.23 -5.83 -7.52
N THR A 336 -53.04 -5.51 -8.04
CA THR A 336 -52.36 -4.24 -7.74
C THR A 336 -53.06 -3.05 -8.40
N LYS A 337 -53.50 -2.06 -7.61
CA LYS A 337 -54.11 -0.82 -8.13
C LYS A 337 -53.04 0.23 -8.40
N TRP A 338 -52.79 0.48 -9.69
CA TRP A 338 -51.77 1.42 -10.15
C TRP A 338 -52.26 2.88 -10.21
N GLN A 339 -51.41 3.81 -9.79
CA GLN A 339 -51.60 5.25 -9.94
C GLN A 339 -50.59 5.80 -10.96
N VAL A 340 -51.04 6.42 -12.03
CA VAL A 340 -50.16 6.98 -13.07
C VAL A 340 -49.64 8.35 -12.62
N SER A 341 -48.32 8.51 -12.61
CA SER A 341 -47.64 9.79 -12.36
C SER A 341 -47.59 10.63 -13.64
N ASP A 342 -47.40 11.95 -13.51
CA ASP A 342 -47.36 12.86 -14.66
C ASP A 342 -46.12 12.70 -15.55
N GLY A 343 -45.07 12.03 -15.04
CA GLY A 343 -43.79 11.79 -15.71
C GLY A 343 -42.98 13.06 -16.03
N LYS A 344 -43.41 14.24 -15.56
CA LYS A 344 -42.78 15.55 -15.80
C LYS A 344 -42.01 16.06 -14.60
N HIS A 345 -42.35 15.57 -13.41
CA HIS A 345 -41.68 15.93 -12.16
C HIS A 345 -41.07 14.69 -11.50
N PRO A 346 -39.95 14.85 -10.76
CA PRO A 346 -39.39 13.78 -9.95
C PRO A 346 -40.47 13.22 -9.02
N PHE A 347 -40.66 11.91 -9.06
CA PHE A 347 -41.52 11.22 -8.11
C PHE A 347 -40.90 11.36 -6.72
N THR A 348 -41.61 12.02 -5.80
CA THR A 348 -41.12 12.27 -4.44
C THR A 348 -42.17 11.84 -3.43
N SER A 349 -41.78 11.05 -2.43
CA SER A 349 -42.64 10.62 -1.35
C SER A 349 -41.94 10.78 0.00
N ASN A 350 -42.34 11.81 0.76
CA ASN A 350 -41.70 12.23 2.03
C ASN A 350 -42.54 11.91 3.27
N ALA A 351 -43.75 11.37 3.08
CA ALA A 351 -44.70 11.02 4.13
C ALA A 351 -45.64 9.94 3.57
N LEU A 352 -45.10 8.74 3.46
CA LEU A 352 -45.74 7.59 2.84
C LEU A 352 -47.12 7.30 3.50
N PRO A 353 -48.25 7.35 2.77
CA PRO A 353 -49.58 7.16 3.35
C PRO A 353 -49.76 5.73 3.85
N ARG A 354 -50.36 5.52 5.04
CA ARG A 354 -50.52 4.21 5.70
C ARG A 354 -51.17 3.14 4.78
N GLY A 355 -50.37 2.40 4.03
CA GLY A 355 -50.82 1.33 3.12
C GLY A 355 -49.89 1.11 1.92
N PRO A 356 -49.95 -0.06 1.26
CA PRO A 356 -49.17 -0.30 0.04
C PRO A 356 -49.67 0.62 -1.08
N SER A 357 -48.74 1.31 -1.75
CA SER A 357 -49.04 2.16 -2.91
C SER A 357 -48.27 1.69 -4.13
N ALA A 358 -48.92 1.68 -5.29
CA ALA A 358 -48.32 1.27 -6.56
C ALA A 358 -48.44 2.40 -7.57
N HIS A 359 -47.31 2.79 -8.17
CA HIS A 359 -47.21 3.92 -9.08
C HIS A 359 -46.63 3.50 -10.43
N LEU A 360 -47.17 4.04 -11.52
CA LEU A 360 -46.63 3.87 -12.87
C LEU A 360 -45.99 5.18 -13.33
N LEU A 361 -44.76 5.08 -13.80
CA LEU A 361 -43.96 6.18 -14.32
C LEU A 361 -43.73 5.97 -15.82
N PRO A 362 -44.31 6.81 -16.71
CA PRO A 362 -44.18 6.64 -18.16
C PRO A 362 -42.75 6.89 -18.63
N ILE A 363 -42.23 6.01 -19.49
CA ILE A 363 -40.90 6.16 -20.10
C ILE A 363 -41.06 6.99 -21.39
N LEU A 364 -40.49 8.21 -21.40
CA LEU A 364 -40.51 9.08 -22.57
C LEU A 364 -39.33 8.78 -23.51
N PRO A 365 -39.44 9.08 -24.83
CA PRO A 365 -38.35 8.87 -25.79
C PRO A 365 -37.05 9.61 -25.48
N SER A 366 -37.12 10.69 -24.70
CA SER A 366 -35.95 11.46 -24.24
C SER A 366 -35.21 10.81 -23.07
N HIS A 367 -35.82 9.87 -22.36
CA HIS A 367 -35.25 9.23 -21.18
C HIS A 367 -34.22 8.18 -21.59
N ARG A 368 -33.04 8.24 -20.98
CA ARG A 368 -31.93 7.30 -21.22
C ARG A 368 -31.58 6.50 -19.99
N SER A 369 -31.86 7.03 -18.81
CA SER A 369 -31.77 6.30 -17.56
C SER A 369 -32.90 6.66 -16.61
N PHE A 370 -33.17 5.75 -15.68
CA PHE A 370 -34.03 5.96 -14.53
C PHE A 370 -33.19 5.75 -13.28
N ILE A 371 -33.36 6.63 -12.29
CA ILE A 371 -32.68 6.50 -11.01
C ILE A 371 -33.67 6.66 -9.86
N LEU A 372 -33.54 5.77 -8.89
CA LEU A 372 -34.32 5.73 -7.67
C LEU A 372 -33.35 5.85 -6.50
N LEU A 373 -33.58 6.86 -5.66
CA LEU A 373 -32.90 7.10 -4.39
C LEU A 373 -33.89 6.88 -3.25
N ALA A 374 -33.54 6.01 -2.30
CA ALA A 374 -34.42 5.72 -1.16
C ALA A 374 -33.64 5.59 0.16
N SER A 375 -34.05 6.36 1.16
CA SER A 375 -33.50 6.27 2.52
C SER A 375 -34.21 5.18 3.31
N ARG A 376 -33.44 4.37 4.05
CA ARG A 376 -33.96 3.27 4.89
C ARG A 376 -34.91 2.34 4.11
N ALA A 377 -34.46 1.87 2.95
CA ALA A 377 -35.24 1.01 2.07
C ALA A 377 -34.50 -0.27 1.68
N LYS A 378 -35.28 -1.26 1.24
CA LYS A 378 -34.83 -2.50 0.59
C LYS A 378 -35.51 -2.63 -0.77
N VAL A 379 -34.80 -3.13 -1.77
CA VAL A 379 -35.37 -3.48 -3.09
C VAL A 379 -35.30 -4.99 -3.30
N PHE A 380 -36.46 -5.64 -3.42
CA PHE A 380 -36.56 -7.11 -3.59
C PHE A 380 -35.69 -7.90 -2.58
N ASP A 381 -35.74 -7.50 -1.30
CA ASP A 381 -34.93 -8.04 -0.17
C ASP A 381 -33.45 -7.61 -0.13
N ASN A 382 -32.97 -6.86 -1.13
CA ASN A 382 -31.61 -6.32 -1.15
C ASN A 382 -31.55 -4.94 -0.48
N GLY A 383 -30.63 -4.78 0.46
CA GLY A 383 -30.44 -3.56 1.24
C GLY A 383 -29.85 -3.87 2.62
N PRO A 384 -29.86 -2.91 3.55
CA PRO A 384 -29.20 -3.08 4.85
C PRO A 384 -29.79 -4.29 5.63
N PRO A 385 -28.94 -5.10 6.28
CA PRO A 385 -29.39 -6.37 6.87
C PRO A 385 -30.31 -6.20 8.08
N GLU A 386 -30.07 -5.17 8.90
CA GLU A 386 -30.77 -4.95 10.17
C GLU A 386 -31.50 -3.61 10.20
N GLY A 387 -32.77 -3.61 10.64
CA GLY A 387 -33.58 -2.40 10.77
C GLY A 387 -34.99 -2.55 10.18
N THR A 388 -35.82 -1.56 10.47
CA THR A 388 -37.15 -1.40 9.85
C THR A 388 -37.00 -0.58 8.58
N PHE A 389 -37.30 -1.19 7.45
CA PHE A 389 -37.08 -0.59 6.14
C PHE A 389 -38.36 -0.59 5.30
N LEU A 390 -38.41 0.36 4.37
CA LEU A 390 -39.39 0.39 3.31
C LEU A 390 -39.04 -0.67 2.27
N ASP A 391 -39.94 -1.62 2.02
CA ASP A 391 -39.78 -2.60 0.95
C ASP A 391 -40.27 -1.97 -0.36
N ILE A 392 -39.37 -1.89 -1.35
CA ILE A 392 -39.62 -1.35 -2.68
C ILE A 392 -39.51 -2.47 -3.70
N GLU A 393 -40.47 -2.54 -4.62
CA GLU A 393 -40.41 -3.45 -5.75
C GLU A 393 -40.46 -2.62 -7.04
N VAL A 394 -39.46 -2.82 -7.90
CA VAL A 394 -39.28 -2.07 -9.15
C VAL A 394 -39.50 -2.99 -10.35
N PHE A 395 -40.58 -2.75 -11.07
CA PHE A 395 -40.98 -3.55 -12.22
C PHE A 395 -40.83 -2.77 -13.53
N ARG A 396 -40.51 -3.47 -14.61
CA ARG A 396 -40.68 -2.97 -15.97
C ARG A 396 -42.03 -3.46 -16.49
N CYS A 397 -42.87 -2.51 -16.88
CA CYS A 397 -44.27 -2.73 -17.22
C CYS A 397 -44.55 -2.36 -18.68
N ARG A 398 -45.39 -3.15 -19.36
CA ARG A 398 -45.86 -2.90 -20.74
C ARG A 398 -47.37 -3.02 -20.83
N GLY A 399 -48.00 -2.21 -21.68
CA GLY A 399 -49.43 -2.27 -21.97
C GLY A 399 -50.20 -1.04 -21.47
N SER A 400 -51.50 -1.19 -21.22
CA SER A 400 -52.37 -0.07 -20.81
C SER A 400 -52.29 0.21 -19.30
N ASP A 401 -52.39 1.49 -18.93
CA ASP A 401 -52.41 2.02 -17.56
C ASP A 401 -53.29 1.26 -16.55
N GLN A 402 -54.37 0.62 -17.02
CA GLN A 402 -55.32 -0.08 -16.15
C GLN A 402 -54.90 -1.51 -15.79
N ASN A 403 -54.17 -2.21 -16.68
CA ASN A 403 -53.73 -3.60 -16.50
C ASN A 403 -52.37 -3.83 -17.18
N PRO A 404 -51.28 -3.25 -16.66
CA PRO A 404 -49.95 -3.44 -17.22
C PRO A 404 -49.42 -4.86 -16.92
N GLN A 405 -48.73 -5.46 -17.90
CA GLN A 405 -47.93 -6.66 -17.67
C GLN A 405 -46.56 -6.25 -17.15
N CYS A 406 -46.25 -6.61 -15.91
CA CYS A 406 -45.05 -6.17 -15.20
C CYS A 406 -44.15 -7.36 -14.83
N SER A 407 -42.86 -7.20 -15.10
CA SER A 407 -41.79 -8.15 -14.75
C SER A 407 -40.70 -7.44 -13.95
N GLU A 408 -40.00 -8.16 -13.08
CA GLU A 408 -38.89 -7.61 -12.29
C GLU A 408 -37.88 -6.88 -13.19
N SER A 409 -37.53 -5.65 -12.85
CA SER A 409 -36.50 -4.92 -13.57
C SER A 409 -35.12 -5.30 -13.02
N GLN A 410 -34.12 -5.40 -13.90
CA GLN A 410 -32.74 -5.63 -13.47
C GLN A 410 -31.95 -4.33 -13.53
N PRO A 411 -31.40 -3.86 -12.40
CA PRO A 411 -30.64 -2.62 -12.36
C PRO A 411 -29.35 -2.77 -13.16
N SER A 412 -28.96 -1.70 -13.86
CA SER A 412 -27.60 -1.59 -14.41
C SER A 412 -26.58 -1.31 -13.31
N ARG A 413 -26.99 -0.60 -12.24
CA ARG A 413 -26.19 -0.41 -11.03
C ARG A 413 -27.09 -0.40 -9.80
N PHE A 414 -26.65 -1.08 -8.75
CA PHE A 414 -27.33 -1.13 -7.46
C PHE A 414 -26.30 -1.07 -6.34
N MET A 415 -26.41 -0.05 -5.50
CA MET A 415 -25.46 0.18 -4.40
C MET A 415 -26.08 1.06 -3.30
N LEU A 416 -25.46 1.04 -2.12
CA LEU A 416 -25.69 2.03 -1.07
C LEU A 416 -24.72 3.21 -1.20
N VAL A 417 -25.27 4.43 -1.13
CA VAL A 417 -24.53 5.70 -1.17
C VAL A 417 -24.70 6.42 0.17
N PRO A 418 -23.64 6.94 0.81
CA PRO A 418 -23.79 7.61 2.10
C PRO A 418 -24.59 8.92 1.99
N ASN A 419 -25.34 9.27 3.04
CA ASN A 419 -26.07 10.54 3.09
C ASN A 419 -25.64 11.39 4.31
N PRO A 420 -24.44 12.01 4.27
CA PRO A 420 -24.04 12.93 5.33
C PRO A 420 -24.96 14.15 5.32
N GLY A 421 -25.46 14.52 6.51
CA GLY A 421 -26.28 15.72 6.66
C GLY A 421 -25.53 17.01 6.29
N TYR A 422 -26.27 18.09 6.06
CA TYR A 422 -25.69 19.39 5.71
C TYR A 422 -24.63 19.85 6.74
N GLY A 423 -23.42 20.15 6.26
CA GLY A 423 -22.29 20.60 7.07
C GLY A 423 -21.58 19.50 7.88
N ALA A 424 -22.04 18.25 7.80
CA ALA A 424 -21.41 17.12 8.47
C ALA A 424 -20.11 16.70 7.77
N GLU A 425 -19.12 16.33 8.58
CA GLU A 425 -17.90 15.68 8.12
C GLU A 425 -18.20 14.25 7.65
N PHE A 426 -17.63 13.86 6.53
CA PHE A 426 -17.73 12.51 6.00
C PHE A 426 -16.38 12.03 5.46
N PRO A 427 -15.92 10.81 5.81
CA PRO A 427 -16.52 9.87 6.77
C PRO A 427 -16.56 10.41 8.21
N ALA A 428 -17.55 10.00 9.01
CA ALA A 428 -17.71 10.47 10.40
C ALA A 428 -16.51 10.03 11.27
N PRO A 429 -15.64 10.94 11.75
CA PRO A 429 -14.40 10.56 12.41
C PRO A 429 -14.67 9.79 13.71
N LYS A 430 -14.02 8.63 13.89
CA LYS A 430 -14.09 7.73 15.07
C LYS A 430 -15.47 7.15 15.43
N GLN A 431 -16.56 7.75 14.98
CA GLN A 431 -17.92 7.26 15.18
C GLN A 431 -18.26 6.16 14.18
N GLY A 432 -17.73 6.29 12.96
CA GLY A 432 -18.08 5.42 11.86
C GLY A 432 -19.48 5.63 11.33
N VAL A 433 -19.72 4.95 10.23
CA VAL A 433 -20.99 4.84 9.51
C VAL A 433 -21.28 3.36 9.34
N ASP A 434 -22.53 3.02 9.06
CA ASP A 434 -22.93 1.68 8.66
C ASP A 434 -23.97 1.73 7.53
N GLU A 435 -24.48 0.58 7.10
CA GLU A 435 -25.44 0.49 5.99
C GLU A 435 -26.74 1.25 6.27
N SER A 436 -27.09 1.49 7.54
CA SER A 436 -28.32 2.21 7.91
C SER A 436 -28.24 3.72 7.67
N ASP A 437 -27.03 4.26 7.49
CA ASP A 437 -26.75 5.64 7.09
C ASP A 437 -26.74 5.81 5.56
N GLY A 438 -26.89 4.70 4.82
CA GLY A 438 -26.92 4.67 3.36
C GLY A 438 -28.29 5.00 2.78
N VAL A 439 -28.26 5.69 1.63
CA VAL A 439 -29.36 5.82 0.69
C VAL A 439 -29.16 4.79 -0.41
N LEU A 440 -30.19 4.02 -0.68
CA LEU A 440 -30.22 3.05 -1.75
C LEU A 440 -30.26 3.76 -3.09
N ALA A 441 -29.30 3.47 -3.97
CA ALA A 441 -29.26 3.96 -5.35
C ALA A 441 -29.51 2.80 -6.31
N TYR A 442 -30.60 2.90 -7.07
CA TYR A 442 -31.01 1.93 -8.08
C TYR A 442 -31.05 2.61 -9.45
N GLU A 443 -30.12 2.25 -10.33
CA GLU A 443 -30.00 2.80 -11.69
C GLU A 443 -30.49 1.77 -12.72
N LEU A 444 -31.34 2.22 -13.64
CA LEU A 444 -31.69 1.49 -14.87
C LEU A 444 -31.20 2.30 -16.06
N SER A 445 -30.46 1.65 -16.95
CA SER A 445 -30.03 2.25 -18.23
C SER A 445 -30.86 1.67 -19.36
N PHE A 446 -31.43 2.53 -20.20
CA PHE A 446 -32.14 2.15 -21.40
C PHE A 446 -31.14 2.17 -22.57
N GLN A 447 -30.69 1.00 -23.06
CA GLN A 447 -30.02 0.93 -24.37
C GLN A 447 -30.98 1.43 -25.43
N ASP A 448 -30.49 2.05 -26.53
CA ASP A 448 -31.26 2.64 -27.65
C ASP A 448 -32.44 1.75 -28.11
N ALA A 449 -33.50 1.77 -27.32
CA ALA A 449 -34.69 1.02 -27.55
C ALA A 449 -35.43 1.89 -28.56
N LYS A 450 -35.52 1.39 -29.78
CA LYS A 450 -36.70 1.69 -30.59
C LYS A 450 -37.87 1.32 -29.68
N LEU A 451 -38.54 2.33 -29.13
CA LEU A 451 -39.81 2.15 -28.44
C LEU A 451 -40.74 1.52 -29.47
N ASP A 452 -40.89 0.21 -29.40
CA ASP A 452 -41.85 -0.53 -30.20
C ASP A 452 -43.25 -0.10 -29.72
N ASP A 453 -43.94 0.73 -30.52
CA ASP A 453 -45.39 1.03 -30.62
C ASP A 453 -46.35 0.84 -29.40
N GLY A 454 -45.86 0.83 -28.17
CA GLY A 454 -46.65 0.66 -26.95
C GLY A 454 -46.07 1.41 -25.75
N ASP A 455 -46.95 1.82 -24.84
CA ASP A 455 -46.59 2.57 -23.64
C ASP A 455 -45.79 1.66 -22.68
N GLU A 456 -44.49 1.96 -22.49
CA GLU A 456 -43.64 1.34 -21.47
C GLU A 456 -43.63 2.18 -20.19
N PHE A 457 -43.71 1.52 -19.04
CA PHE A 457 -43.71 2.16 -17.72
C PHE A 457 -42.70 1.51 -16.78
N ILE A 458 -42.22 2.28 -15.81
CA ILE A 458 -41.61 1.77 -14.59
C ILE A 458 -42.68 1.69 -13.51
N GLY A 459 -42.95 0.48 -13.02
CA GLY A 459 -43.86 0.24 -11.91
C GLY A 459 -43.11 0.25 -10.58
N LEU A 460 -43.51 1.10 -9.65
CA LEU A 460 -42.97 1.16 -8.29
C LEU A 460 -44.04 0.73 -7.29
N VAL A 461 -43.79 -0.35 -6.55
CA VAL A 461 -44.65 -0.77 -5.42
C VAL A 461 -43.92 -0.50 -4.11
N LEU A 462 -44.58 0.25 -3.23
CA LEU A 462 -44.05 0.66 -1.93
C LEU A 462 -44.80 -0.10 -0.84
N ASN A 463 -44.18 -1.15 -0.30
CA ASN A 463 -44.73 -2.03 0.73
C ASN A 463 -44.31 -1.54 2.12
N GLN A 464 -45.27 -0.94 2.83
CA GLN A 464 -45.07 -0.35 4.14
C GLN A 464 -45.33 -1.37 5.26
N ARG A 465 -44.37 -2.26 5.55
CA ARG A 465 -44.47 -3.10 6.76
C ARG A 465 -43.97 -2.40 8.03
N TYR A 466 -42.98 -1.52 7.91
CA TYR A 466 -42.39 -0.80 9.05
C TYR A 466 -41.88 0.59 8.61
N VAL A 467 -42.71 1.62 8.72
CA VAL A 467 -42.36 2.98 8.25
C VAL A 467 -41.82 3.81 9.41
N ASP A 468 -40.58 4.28 9.26
CA ASP A 468 -40.01 5.37 10.05
C ASP A 468 -40.35 6.71 9.37
N GLU A 469 -40.69 7.74 10.15
CA GLU A 469 -40.96 9.12 9.69
C GLU A 469 -39.79 9.73 8.89
N ARG A 470 -38.59 9.14 8.99
CA ARG A 470 -37.38 9.56 8.27
C ARG A 470 -37.20 8.89 6.89
N SER A 471 -38.07 7.96 6.51
CA SER A 471 -37.97 7.23 5.24
C SER A 471 -38.51 8.08 4.09
N TRP A 472 -37.76 8.17 3.01
CA TRP A 472 -38.16 8.94 1.82
C TRP A 472 -37.73 8.22 0.55
N VAL A 473 -38.45 8.49 -0.53
CA VAL A 473 -38.16 7.95 -1.87
C VAL A 473 -38.23 9.07 -2.89
N VAL A 474 -37.19 9.18 -3.71
CA VAL A 474 -37.12 10.09 -4.86
C VAL A 474 -36.74 9.29 -6.10
N ALA A 475 -37.48 9.44 -7.18
CA ALA A 475 -37.17 8.79 -8.45
C ALA A 475 -37.37 9.74 -9.62
N ASP A 476 -36.47 9.71 -10.59
CA ASP A 476 -36.55 10.57 -11.77
C ASP A 476 -35.87 9.92 -12.98
N PHE A 477 -36.19 10.44 -14.16
CA PHE A 477 -35.55 10.06 -15.40
C PHE A 477 -34.50 11.08 -15.80
N SER A 478 -33.35 10.60 -16.29
CA SER A 478 -32.27 11.45 -16.82
C SER A 478 -32.09 11.24 -18.33
N GLN A 479 -31.61 12.28 -19.01
CA GLN A 479 -31.22 12.21 -20.42
C GLN A 479 -29.88 11.49 -20.62
N GLY A 480 -29.15 11.16 -19.53
CA GLY A 480 -27.99 10.27 -19.54
C GLY A 480 -26.73 10.84 -20.21
N SER A 481 -26.68 12.12 -20.56
CA SER A 481 -25.48 12.74 -21.14
C SER A 481 -24.45 13.05 -20.06
N ALA A 482 -23.33 12.33 -20.05
CA ALA A 482 -22.18 12.70 -19.22
C ALA A 482 -21.58 14.03 -19.69
N ILE A 483 -21.19 14.89 -18.76
CA ILE A 483 -20.53 16.16 -19.05
C ILE A 483 -19.03 15.91 -19.20
N ASP A 484 -18.53 15.95 -20.43
CA ASP A 484 -17.10 15.78 -20.72
C ASP A 484 -16.37 17.12 -20.64
N SER A 485 -15.33 17.17 -19.81
CA SER A 485 -14.47 18.33 -19.63
C SER A 485 -13.23 18.28 -20.53
N SER A 486 -12.88 19.41 -21.15
CA SER A 486 -11.66 19.57 -21.94
C SER A 486 -10.44 19.99 -21.11
N VAL A 487 -10.57 20.08 -19.78
CA VAL A 487 -9.49 20.49 -18.88
C VAL A 487 -8.33 19.50 -18.93
N THR A 488 -7.11 20.02 -19.09
CA THR A 488 -5.89 19.21 -19.16
C THR A 488 -5.01 19.39 -17.92
N LEU A 489 -4.20 18.38 -17.59
CA LEU A 489 -3.29 18.43 -16.43
C LEU A 489 -2.36 19.65 -16.46
N LEU A 490 -1.83 19.99 -17.64
CA LEU A 490 -0.93 21.14 -17.79
C LEU A 490 -1.65 22.49 -17.52
N SER A 491 -2.94 22.58 -17.86
CA SER A 491 -3.73 23.80 -17.66
C SER A 491 -3.99 24.09 -16.17
N ILE A 492 -4.07 23.06 -15.33
CA ILE A 492 -4.39 23.17 -13.90
C ILE A 492 -3.17 23.08 -12.97
N LEU A 493 -1.96 23.10 -13.54
CA LEU A 493 -0.72 23.04 -12.76
C LEU A 493 -0.55 24.28 -11.86
N THR A 494 -0.94 25.46 -12.36
CA THR A 494 -0.82 26.75 -11.66
C THR A 494 -2.13 27.53 -11.58
N LYS A 495 -3.09 27.23 -12.46
CA LYS A 495 -4.41 27.87 -12.52
C LYS A 495 -5.49 26.91 -12.06
N ARG A 496 -6.63 27.45 -11.64
CA ARG A 496 -7.83 26.67 -11.36
C ARG A 496 -8.71 26.66 -12.61
N ALA A 497 -9.32 25.53 -12.92
CA ALA A 497 -10.30 25.41 -13.99
C ALA A 497 -11.70 25.30 -13.39
N THR A 498 -12.66 26.09 -13.91
CA THR A 498 -14.05 26.07 -13.44
C THR A 498 -14.96 25.54 -14.53
N LEU A 499 -15.81 24.58 -14.17
CA LEU A 499 -16.84 23.99 -15.01
C LEU A 499 -18.22 24.36 -14.46
N THR A 500 -19.09 24.90 -15.30
CA THR A 500 -20.50 25.15 -14.96
C THR A 500 -21.31 23.88 -15.19
N VAL A 501 -22.05 23.43 -14.19
CA VAL A 501 -22.82 22.16 -14.25
C VAL A 501 -24.32 22.45 -14.37
N ALA A 502 -24.86 23.31 -13.50
CA ALA A 502 -26.25 23.80 -13.53
C ALA A 502 -27.28 22.70 -13.89
N SER A 503 -27.24 21.59 -13.14
CA SER A 503 -28.11 20.41 -13.33
C SER A 503 -28.92 20.12 -12.05
N ASN A 504 -30.16 19.68 -12.25
CA ASN A 504 -31.09 19.25 -11.19
C ASN A 504 -31.32 17.74 -11.20
N GLU A 505 -30.60 17.02 -12.07
CA GLU A 505 -30.74 15.57 -12.18
C GLU A 505 -30.29 14.88 -10.88
N LEU A 506 -30.97 13.80 -10.51
CA LEU A 506 -30.64 13.02 -9.30
C LEU A 506 -29.24 12.39 -9.38
N LEU A 507 -28.74 12.15 -10.59
CA LEU A 507 -27.39 11.68 -10.86
C LEU A 507 -26.80 12.43 -12.04
N THR A 508 -25.74 13.20 -11.79
CA THR A 508 -24.96 13.87 -12.84
C THR A 508 -23.59 13.21 -12.97
N LYS A 509 -23.24 12.71 -14.16
CA LYS A 509 -21.93 12.10 -14.45
C LYS A 509 -21.01 13.12 -15.15
N ILE A 510 -19.79 13.29 -14.67
CA ILE A 510 -18.81 14.25 -15.19
C ILE A 510 -17.49 13.52 -15.43
N ARG A 511 -16.89 13.69 -16.62
CA ARG A 511 -15.64 13.04 -16.99
C ARG A 511 -14.56 14.06 -17.32
N PHE A 512 -13.35 13.79 -16.84
CA PHE A 512 -12.14 14.55 -17.17
C PHE A 512 -11.15 13.64 -17.88
N PRO A 513 -11.35 13.34 -19.18
CA PRO A 513 -10.53 12.39 -19.93
C PRO A 513 -9.05 12.76 -20.01
N ASN A 514 -8.69 14.04 -19.84
CA ASN A 514 -7.31 14.53 -19.89
C ASN A 514 -6.68 14.77 -18.51
N LEU A 515 -7.33 14.33 -17.43
CA LEU A 515 -6.80 14.33 -16.07
C LEU A 515 -6.52 12.88 -15.64
N PRO A 516 -5.25 12.44 -15.70
CA PRO A 516 -4.92 11.03 -15.47
C PRO A 516 -5.11 10.65 -14.00
N GLU A 517 -5.69 9.47 -13.77
CA GLU A 517 -5.72 8.86 -12.45
C GLU A 517 -4.36 8.20 -12.16
N HIS A 518 -3.64 8.74 -11.19
CA HIS A 518 -2.31 8.21 -10.82
C HIS A 518 -2.08 8.40 -9.33
N ALA A 519 -1.48 7.41 -8.68
CA ALA A 519 -1.21 7.38 -7.23
C ALA A 519 -0.35 8.55 -6.70
N LEU A 520 0.30 9.32 -7.59
CA LEU A 520 1.16 10.46 -7.27
C LEU A 520 0.44 11.80 -7.41
N LEU A 521 -0.72 11.84 -8.07
CA LEU A 521 -1.47 13.05 -8.35
C LEU A 521 -2.69 13.13 -7.43
N VAL A 522 -2.88 14.30 -6.83
CA VAL A 522 -4.06 14.61 -6.01
C VAL A 522 -4.69 15.88 -6.58
N TYR A 523 -5.98 15.81 -6.86
CA TYR A 523 -6.75 16.95 -7.38
C TYR A 523 -7.62 17.54 -6.28
N ARG A 524 -7.57 18.86 -6.15
CA ARG A 524 -8.49 19.61 -5.31
C ARG A 524 -9.74 19.96 -6.13
N LEU A 525 -10.90 19.68 -5.56
CA LEU A 525 -12.20 20.06 -6.08
C LEU A 525 -12.91 20.96 -5.07
N ASP A 526 -13.25 22.17 -5.50
CA ASP A 526 -14.11 23.09 -4.75
C ASP A 526 -15.50 23.08 -5.43
N VAL A 527 -16.56 22.82 -4.66
CA VAL A 527 -17.94 22.71 -5.16
C VAL A 527 -18.74 23.92 -4.72
N LEU A 528 -19.39 24.60 -5.67
CA LEU A 528 -20.29 25.72 -5.38
C LEU A 528 -21.75 25.25 -5.48
N LEU A 529 -22.44 25.29 -4.36
CA LEU A 529 -23.86 24.96 -4.23
C LEU A 529 -24.73 26.22 -4.25
N ASP A 530 -26.03 26.03 -4.47
CA ASP A 530 -27.03 27.10 -4.36
C ASP A 530 -27.32 27.52 -2.90
N GLU A 531 -27.92 28.70 -2.69
CA GLU A 531 -28.03 29.32 -1.34
C GLU A 531 -28.92 28.53 -0.35
N ASN A 532 -29.87 27.69 -0.81
CA ASN A 532 -30.90 27.04 0.01
C ASN A 532 -30.83 25.49 0.03
N CYS A 533 -29.69 24.91 0.41
CA CYS A 533 -29.50 23.45 0.41
C CYS A 533 -29.72 22.72 1.75
N LYS A 534 -30.08 23.43 2.83
CA LYS A 534 -30.14 22.86 4.19
C LYS A 534 -31.28 21.86 4.40
N ASP A 535 -32.43 22.11 3.78
CA ASP A 535 -33.64 21.30 3.94
C ASP A 535 -33.79 20.22 2.85
N SER A 536 -32.72 19.96 2.09
CA SER A 536 -32.73 18.93 1.05
C SER A 536 -32.69 17.53 1.66
N LEU A 537 -33.44 16.59 1.07
CA LEU A 537 -33.46 15.18 1.51
C LEU A 537 -32.09 14.51 1.39
N MET A 538 -31.34 14.89 0.35
CA MET A 538 -29.97 14.48 0.10
C MET A 538 -29.22 15.66 -0.51
N VAL A 539 -28.27 16.18 0.24
CA VAL A 539 -27.33 17.21 -0.24
C VAL A 539 -26.47 16.60 -1.34
N PRO A 540 -26.11 17.35 -2.41
CA PRO A 540 -25.25 16.85 -3.46
C PRO A 540 -23.99 16.20 -2.89
N LEU A 541 -23.78 14.93 -3.21
CA LEU A 541 -22.63 14.14 -2.78
C LEU A 541 -21.77 13.85 -4.00
N VAL A 542 -20.48 14.16 -3.92
CA VAL A 542 -19.53 13.81 -5.00
C VAL A 542 -18.95 12.44 -4.72
N ALA A 543 -19.19 11.50 -5.63
CA ALA A 543 -18.51 10.21 -5.70
C ALA A 543 -17.42 10.29 -6.77
N HIS A 544 -16.20 9.88 -6.40
CA HIS A 544 -15.09 9.67 -7.32
C HIS A 544 -14.92 8.18 -7.51
N ASP A 545 -15.25 7.68 -8.69
CA ASP A 545 -15.24 6.26 -9.05
C ASP A 545 -13.96 5.93 -9.83
N SER A 546 -13.17 4.97 -9.36
CA SER A 546 -11.90 4.53 -9.97
C SER A 546 -11.76 3.01 -9.85
N GLU A 547 -12.23 2.26 -10.86
CA GLU A 547 -12.26 0.78 -10.94
C GLU A 547 -12.63 0.04 -9.63
N ASP A 548 -11.65 -0.25 -8.77
CA ASP A 548 -11.82 -0.97 -7.49
C ASP A 548 -11.98 -0.04 -6.26
N GLU A 549 -11.91 1.27 -6.46
CA GLU A 549 -11.85 2.31 -5.43
C GLU A 549 -12.89 3.41 -5.71
N THR A 550 -13.79 3.64 -4.75
CA THR A 550 -14.73 4.76 -4.79
C THR A 550 -14.53 5.62 -3.56
N HIS A 551 -14.54 6.94 -3.71
CA HIS A 551 -14.51 7.89 -2.58
C HIS A 551 -15.73 8.79 -2.61
N PHE A 552 -16.42 8.88 -1.48
CA PHE A 552 -17.57 9.77 -1.31
C PHE A 552 -17.17 11.00 -0.52
N HIS A 553 -17.53 12.17 -1.03
CA HIS A 553 -17.14 13.46 -0.48
C HIS A 553 -18.35 14.35 -0.24
N SER A 554 -18.48 14.83 1.01
CA SER A 554 -19.44 15.87 1.36
C SER A 554 -19.08 17.17 0.65
N THR A 555 -20.06 17.82 0.02
CA THR A 555 -19.88 19.09 -0.69
C THR A 555 -20.06 20.32 0.19
N THR A 556 -20.56 20.13 1.41
CA THR A 556 -20.87 21.22 2.36
C THR A 556 -19.83 21.35 3.46
N HIS A 557 -18.87 20.42 3.54
CA HIS A 557 -17.82 20.42 4.53
C HIS A 557 -16.45 20.18 3.90
N GLY A 558 -15.48 21.04 4.24
CA GLY A 558 -14.09 20.84 3.88
C GLY A 558 -13.80 21.05 2.38
N THR A 559 -12.58 20.66 1.98
CA THR A 559 -12.14 20.68 0.59
C THR A 559 -12.07 19.26 0.09
N VAL A 560 -12.61 19.01 -1.11
CA VAL A 560 -12.62 17.67 -1.70
C VAL A 560 -11.25 17.39 -2.32
N LEU A 561 -10.59 16.32 -1.89
CA LEU A 561 -9.30 15.87 -2.41
C LEU A 561 -9.45 14.52 -3.11
N LEU A 562 -9.43 14.57 -4.44
CA LEU A 562 -9.57 13.43 -5.32
C LEU A 562 -8.20 12.77 -5.50
N HIS A 563 -8.14 11.48 -5.19
CA HIS A 563 -6.96 10.65 -5.35
C HIS A 563 -7.41 9.25 -5.75
N SER A 564 -6.53 8.53 -6.45
CA SER A 564 -6.78 7.16 -6.88
C SER A 564 -5.51 6.33 -6.71
N HIS A 565 -5.67 5.03 -6.56
CA HIS A 565 -4.59 4.07 -6.60
C HIS A 565 -4.53 3.29 -7.93
N SER A 566 -5.39 3.56 -8.92
CA SER A 566 -5.52 2.81 -10.19
C SER A 566 -4.17 2.52 -10.86
N VAL A 567 -3.35 3.55 -11.09
CA VAL A 567 -2.00 3.44 -11.64
C VAL A 567 -0.97 3.96 -10.65
N GLY A 568 0.20 3.32 -10.57
CA GLY A 568 1.29 3.72 -9.69
C GLY A 568 2.68 3.44 -10.25
N PRO A 569 3.72 4.03 -9.64
CA PRO A 569 5.10 3.82 -10.10
C PRO A 569 5.49 2.35 -9.95
N PHE A 570 6.24 1.83 -10.94
CA PHE A 570 6.74 0.45 -10.99
C PHE A 570 5.68 -0.65 -11.10
N LEU A 571 4.40 -0.30 -11.28
CA LEU A 571 3.32 -1.24 -11.54
C LEU A 571 2.93 -1.16 -13.02
N PRO A 572 2.85 -2.30 -13.75
CA PRO A 572 2.36 -2.30 -15.12
C PRO A 572 0.87 -1.94 -15.15
N GLU A 573 0.48 -1.06 -16.06
CA GLU A 573 -0.91 -0.62 -16.25
C GLU A 573 -1.76 -1.75 -16.87
N ASP A 574 -2.93 -2.01 -16.29
CA ASP A 574 -3.93 -2.90 -16.89
C ASP A 574 -4.61 -2.19 -18.07
N ARG A 575 -4.78 -2.89 -19.21
CA ARG A 575 -5.30 -2.31 -20.45
C ARG A 575 -6.77 -1.83 -20.34
N SER A 576 -7.46 -2.12 -19.25
CA SER A 576 -8.86 -1.76 -18.99
C SER A 576 -9.06 -0.44 -18.26
N SER A 577 -8.01 0.15 -17.67
CA SER A 577 -8.16 1.33 -16.81
C SER A 577 -8.62 2.56 -17.58
N SER A 578 -9.76 3.13 -17.17
CA SER A 578 -10.27 4.40 -17.71
C SER A 578 -9.21 5.49 -17.57
N THR A 579 -8.81 6.09 -18.69
CA THR A 579 -7.63 6.95 -18.77
C THR A 579 -7.76 8.32 -18.10
N GLY A 580 -8.88 8.60 -17.41
CA GLY A 580 -9.10 9.88 -16.77
C GLY A 580 -10.17 9.87 -15.69
N LEU A 581 -10.14 10.90 -14.86
CA LEU A 581 -10.97 11.08 -13.67
C LEU A 581 -12.47 11.08 -13.98
N SER A 582 -13.25 10.26 -13.26
CA SER A 582 -14.71 10.18 -13.38
C SER A 582 -15.40 10.56 -12.06
N LEU A 583 -16.35 11.49 -12.12
CA LEU A 583 -17.14 11.94 -10.97
C LEU A 583 -18.63 11.70 -11.19
N SER A 584 -19.30 11.21 -10.16
CA SER A 584 -20.75 11.02 -10.09
C SER A 584 -21.31 11.88 -8.97
N ILE A 585 -22.28 12.74 -9.26
CA ILE A 585 -22.93 13.60 -8.25
C ILE A 585 -24.32 13.06 -7.99
N TYR A 586 -24.57 12.62 -6.76
CA TYR A 586 -25.88 12.16 -6.29
C TYR A 586 -26.59 13.27 -5.52
N SER A 587 -27.84 13.59 -5.85
CA SER A 587 -28.63 14.66 -5.22
C SER A 587 -30.12 14.31 -5.17
N SER A 588 -30.89 14.88 -4.25
CA SER A 588 -32.35 14.77 -4.25
C SER A 588 -33.04 15.70 -5.28
N GLY A 589 -32.28 16.45 -6.09
CA GLY A 589 -32.78 17.40 -7.09
C GLY A 589 -33.28 18.74 -6.50
N GLN A 590 -33.37 18.85 -5.17
CA GLN A 590 -33.80 20.07 -4.47
C GLN A 590 -32.66 21.09 -4.29
N CYS A 591 -31.40 20.63 -4.34
CA CYS A 591 -30.21 21.47 -4.23
C CYS A 591 -29.35 21.29 -5.49
N GLN A 592 -29.03 22.40 -6.16
CA GLN A 592 -28.30 22.42 -7.42
C GLN A 592 -26.82 22.66 -7.23
N VAL A 593 -26.00 22.02 -8.08
CA VAL A 593 -24.57 22.31 -8.19
C VAL A 593 -24.35 23.36 -9.27
N GLN A 594 -23.92 24.57 -8.88
CA GLN A 594 -23.74 25.68 -9.82
C GLN A 594 -22.45 25.51 -10.63
N SER A 595 -21.32 25.32 -9.94
CA SER A 595 -20.02 25.16 -10.59
C SER A 595 -19.05 24.30 -9.78
N LEU A 596 -18.09 23.72 -10.50
CA LEU A 596 -17.01 22.90 -9.97
C LEU A 596 -15.68 23.54 -10.34
N THR A 597 -14.83 23.80 -9.36
CA THR A 597 -13.48 24.33 -9.59
C THR A 597 -12.45 23.25 -9.25
N ILE A 598 -11.68 22.81 -10.25
CA ILE A 598 -10.64 21.79 -10.12
C ILE A 598 -9.23 22.38 -10.24
N ALA A 599 -8.29 21.89 -9.43
CA ALA A 599 -6.89 22.28 -9.44
C ALA A 599 -5.98 21.12 -9.00
N LEU A 600 -4.70 21.15 -9.38
CA LEU A 600 -3.73 20.20 -8.83
C LEU A 600 -3.31 20.60 -7.40
N ASP A 601 -3.45 19.69 -6.44
CA ASP A 601 -2.97 19.91 -5.07
C ASP A 601 -1.52 19.45 -4.94
N LEU A 602 -0.59 20.40 -5.14
CA LEU A 602 0.85 20.11 -5.12
C LEU A 602 1.33 19.62 -3.75
N TYR A 603 0.75 20.09 -2.64
CA TYR A 603 1.18 19.70 -1.31
C TYR A 603 0.87 18.22 -1.06
N SER A 604 -0.37 17.83 -1.31
CA SER A 604 -0.84 16.45 -1.16
C SER A 604 -0.14 15.50 -2.14
N SER A 605 0.01 15.92 -3.40
CA SER A 605 0.77 15.17 -4.43
C SER A 605 2.23 14.93 -4.01
N LEU A 606 2.87 15.93 -3.39
CA LEU A 606 4.24 15.81 -2.87
C LEU A 606 4.35 14.80 -1.71
N GLY A 607 3.32 14.69 -0.86
CA GLY A 607 3.22 13.64 0.15
C GLY A 607 3.18 12.22 -0.46
N ARG A 608 2.53 12.07 -1.61
CA ARG A 608 2.50 10.80 -2.34
C ARG A 608 3.87 10.42 -2.92
N VAL A 609 4.64 11.41 -3.39
CA VAL A 609 6.03 11.22 -3.88
C VAL A 609 6.93 10.72 -2.75
N GLY A 610 6.85 11.33 -1.56
CA GLY A 610 7.69 10.97 -0.41
C GLY A 610 7.55 9.50 0.01
N SER A 611 6.32 9.02 0.09
CA SER A 611 6.00 7.63 0.49
C SER A 611 6.44 6.57 -0.52
N ARG A 612 6.62 6.91 -1.81
CA ARG A 612 6.94 5.94 -2.88
C ARG A 612 8.40 5.94 -3.34
N TYR A 613 9.09 7.07 -3.24
CA TYR A 613 10.43 7.23 -3.83
C TYR A 613 11.59 7.25 -2.84
N PHE A 614 11.38 6.98 -1.54
CA PHE A 614 12.47 6.91 -0.56
C PHE A 614 13.53 5.85 -0.96
N GLY A 615 13.10 4.69 -1.48
CA GLY A 615 14.00 3.66 -2.00
C GLY A 615 14.80 4.13 -3.21
N ALA A 616 14.20 4.94 -4.09
CA ALA A 616 14.91 5.51 -5.24
C ALA A 616 16.05 6.44 -4.81
N VAL A 617 15.86 7.23 -3.74
CA VAL A 617 16.93 8.08 -3.17
C VAL A 617 18.10 7.23 -2.66
N ALA A 618 17.82 6.11 -2.00
CA ALA A 618 18.86 5.19 -1.55
C ALA A 618 19.66 4.57 -2.72
N VAL A 619 18.97 4.10 -3.76
CA VAL A 619 19.61 3.53 -4.96
C VAL A 619 20.44 4.56 -5.72
N TRP A 620 19.90 5.77 -5.94
CA TRP A 620 20.63 6.84 -6.60
C TRP A 620 21.83 7.32 -5.78
N GLY A 621 21.76 7.27 -4.45
CA GLY A 621 22.90 7.53 -3.58
C GLY A 621 24.06 6.55 -3.82
N ILE A 622 23.78 5.25 -3.98
CA ILE A 622 24.81 4.24 -4.33
C ILE A 622 25.45 4.62 -5.67
N SER A 623 24.64 4.96 -6.66
CA SER A 623 25.11 5.38 -7.99
C SER A 623 26.00 6.62 -7.91
N ILE A 624 25.65 7.60 -7.08
CA ILE A 624 26.47 8.80 -6.86
C ILE A 624 27.80 8.43 -6.21
N VAL A 625 27.80 7.59 -5.16
CA VAL A 625 29.04 7.14 -4.51
C VAL A 625 29.94 6.37 -5.48
N ALA A 626 29.36 5.47 -6.28
CA ALA A 626 30.10 4.74 -7.32
C ALA A 626 30.70 5.69 -8.38
N LEU A 627 29.96 6.72 -8.79
CA LEU A 627 30.45 7.77 -9.68
C LEU A 627 31.61 8.56 -9.05
N LEU A 628 31.52 8.90 -7.75
CA LEU A 628 32.62 9.56 -7.03
C LEU A 628 33.87 8.71 -7.05
N ILE A 629 33.78 7.43 -6.67
CA ILE A 629 34.91 6.50 -6.66
C ILE A 629 35.54 6.37 -8.05
N SER A 630 34.71 6.13 -9.08
CA SER A 630 35.16 6.00 -10.47
C SER A 630 35.91 7.24 -10.95
N ARG A 631 35.44 8.43 -10.58
CA ARG A 631 36.09 9.69 -10.94
C ARG A 631 37.37 9.94 -10.16
N SER A 632 37.40 9.64 -8.87
CA SER A 632 38.59 9.79 -8.04
C SER A 632 39.72 8.89 -8.53
N LEU A 633 39.39 7.66 -8.96
CA LEU A 633 40.32 6.75 -9.63
C LEU A 633 40.87 7.33 -10.94
N ARG A 634 40.01 7.87 -11.81
CA ARG A 634 40.46 8.53 -13.07
C ARG A 634 41.28 9.79 -12.79
N ALA A 635 40.97 10.54 -11.74
CA ALA A 635 41.74 11.71 -11.34
C ALA A 635 43.14 11.28 -10.90
N GLN A 636 43.23 10.25 -10.05
CA GLN A 636 44.52 9.68 -9.62
C GLN A 636 45.36 9.20 -10.80
N GLN A 637 44.76 8.56 -11.81
CA GLN A 637 45.50 8.16 -13.02
C GLN A 637 46.06 9.35 -13.83
N ARG A 638 45.41 10.52 -13.78
CA ARG A 638 45.79 11.71 -14.58
C ARG A 638 46.73 12.65 -13.84
N THR A 639 46.45 12.93 -12.59
CA THR A 639 47.19 13.91 -11.77
C THR A 639 48.13 13.23 -10.78
N GLY A 640 48.04 11.91 -10.66
CA GLY A 640 48.70 11.11 -9.64
C GLY A 640 48.04 11.23 -8.25
N ALA A 641 47.31 12.29 -7.94
CA ALA A 641 46.78 12.57 -6.60
C ALA A 641 45.33 12.09 -6.47
N PHE A 642 44.99 11.47 -5.35
CA PHE A 642 43.63 11.02 -5.07
C PHE A 642 42.84 12.12 -4.33
N PRO A 643 41.74 12.63 -4.92
CA PRO A 643 41.02 13.77 -4.37
C PRO A 643 40.32 13.43 -3.05
N THR A 644 40.07 14.44 -2.23
CA THR A 644 39.24 14.31 -1.03
C THR A 644 37.77 14.04 -1.39
N LEU A 645 36.97 13.55 -0.43
CA LEU A 645 35.53 13.39 -0.61
C LEU A 645 34.85 14.70 -1.04
N LEU A 646 35.20 15.81 -0.38
CA LEU A 646 34.60 17.11 -0.62
C LEU A 646 34.98 17.68 -1.98
N ASP A 647 36.23 17.49 -2.42
CA ASP A 647 36.69 17.93 -3.74
C ASP A 647 36.01 17.13 -4.86
N SER A 648 35.88 15.81 -4.66
CA SER A 648 35.22 14.91 -5.61
C SER A 648 33.76 15.30 -5.81
N LEU A 649 33.04 15.56 -4.72
CA LEU A 649 31.65 15.99 -4.77
C LEU A 649 31.49 17.41 -5.31
N SER A 650 32.40 18.32 -4.94
CA SER A 650 32.45 19.67 -5.50
C SER A 650 32.63 19.66 -7.01
N HIS A 651 33.46 18.74 -7.54
CA HIS A 651 33.66 18.59 -8.97
C HIS A 651 32.40 18.03 -9.66
N LEU A 652 31.71 17.07 -9.05
CA LEU A 652 30.45 16.52 -9.58
C LEU A 652 29.39 17.62 -9.75
N CYS A 653 29.21 18.45 -8.71
CA CYS A 653 28.21 19.53 -8.69
C CYS A 653 28.53 20.73 -9.61
N ARG A 654 29.69 20.79 -10.27
CA ARG A 654 30.05 21.92 -11.15
C ARG A 654 29.36 21.88 -12.50
N PHE A 655 29.35 20.71 -13.15
CA PHE A 655 28.86 20.54 -14.53
C PHE A 655 28.13 19.23 -14.71
N GLN A 656 28.65 18.16 -14.11
CA GLN A 656 28.12 16.81 -14.34
C GLN A 656 26.76 16.60 -13.73
N LEU A 657 26.50 17.15 -12.54
CA LEU A 657 25.17 17.11 -11.96
C LEU A 657 24.15 17.80 -12.86
N HIS A 658 24.49 18.97 -13.44
CA HIS A 658 23.61 19.67 -14.38
C HIS A 658 23.36 18.86 -15.66
N LEU A 659 24.42 18.27 -16.24
CA LEU A 659 24.31 17.40 -17.40
C LEU A 659 23.45 16.17 -17.10
N LEU A 660 23.68 15.52 -15.95
CA LEU A 660 22.92 14.36 -15.50
C LEU A 660 21.45 14.72 -15.30
N CYS A 661 21.15 15.85 -14.66
CA CYS A 661 19.78 16.33 -14.52
C CYS A 661 19.11 16.59 -15.88
N GLY A 662 19.81 17.20 -16.84
CA GLY A 662 19.29 17.42 -18.19
C GLY A 662 19.00 16.13 -18.94
N VAL A 663 19.93 15.17 -18.90
CA VAL A 663 19.75 13.85 -19.50
C VAL A 663 18.59 13.10 -18.85
N LEU A 664 18.51 13.08 -17.52
CA LEU A 664 17.44 12.40 -16.80
C LEU A 664 16.07 13.03 -17.04
N LEU A 665 15.99 14.36 -17.15
CA LEU A 665 14.75 15.04 -17.53
C LEU A 665 14.28 14.59 -18.91
N LEU A 666 15.18 14.62 -19.91
CA LEU A 666 14.86 14.19 -21.28
C LEU A 666 14.48 12.71 -21.36
N VAL A 667 15.24 11.84 -20.71
CA VAL A 667 14.96 10.40 -20.67
C VAL A 667 13.63 10.12 -19.95
N SER A 668 13.31 10.88 -18.90
CA SER A 668 12.05 10.72 -18.17
C SER A 668 10.83 11.21 -18.94
N MET A 669 11.00 11.94 -20.05
CA MET A 669 9.93 12.30 -20.99
C MET A 669 9.70 11.21 -22.05
N ILE A 670 10.61 10.25 -22.18
CA ILE A 670 10.44 9.10 -23.08
C ILE A 670 9.46 8.12 -22.40
N PRO A 671 8.46 7.59 -23.12
CA PRO A 671 7.52 6.59 -22.58
C PRO A 671 8.18 5.22 -22.43
N LEU A 672 9.10 5.12 -21.46
CA LEU A 672 9.73 3.88 -21.06
C LEU A 672 8.74 3.00 -20.28
N PRO A 673 8.90 1.66 -20.29
CA PRO A 673 8.11 0.78 -19.44
C PRO A 673 8.24 1.14 -17.95
N GLU A 674 7.20 0.84 -17.18
CA GLU A 674 7.02 1.26 -15.78
C GLU A 674 8.12 0.72 -14.85
N MET A 675 8.78 -0.37 -15.25
CA MET A 675 9.90 -0.94 -14.50
C MET A 675 11.20 -0.14 -14.63
N PHE A 676 11.29 0.82 -15.55
CA PHE A 676 12.50 1.62 -15.77
C PHE A 676 12.44 2.98 -15.08
N LEU A 677 13.63 3.46 -14.69
CA LEU A 677 13.87 4.77 -14.09
C LEU A 677 13.03 5.03 -12.82
N LEU A 678 11.86 5.65 -12.96
CA LEU A 678 10.91 5.97 -11.89
C LEU A 678 9.50 5.44 -12.16
N GLY A 679 9.26 4.81 -13.31
CA GLY A 679 7.93 4.30 -13.67
C GLY A 679 6.90 5.37 -14.08
N ASN A 680 7.35 6.52 -14.60
CA ASN A 680 6.48 7.66 -14.93
C ASN A 680 5.89 7.64 -16.37
N LYS A 681 6.15 6.60 -17.18
CA LYS A 681 5.69 6.43 -18.58
C LYS A 681 5.81 7.68 -19.49
N GLY A 682 6.80 8.54 -19.27
CA GLY A 682 6.97 9.77 -20.06
C GLY A 682 6.05 10.93 -19.68
N MET A 683 5.28 10.85 -18.59
CA MET A 683 4.40 11.93 -18.15
C MET A 683 5.18 13.22 -17.86
N LEU A 684 4.89 14.28 -18.63
CA LEU A 684 5.65 15.54 -18.60
C LEU A 684 5.71 16.16 -17.19
N VAL A 685 4.58 16.18 -16.47
CA VAL A 685 4.50 16.76 -15.11
C VAL A 685 5.34 15.98 -14.10
N LEU A 686 5.43 14.66 -14.24
CA LEU A 686 6.21 13.80 -13.34
C LEU A 686 7.70 13.71 -13.75
N SER A 687 8.05 14.11 -14.97
CA SER A 687 9.43 14.04 -15.49
C SER A 687 10.45 14.82 -14.65
N ILE A 688 10.01 15.87 -13.95
CA ILE A 688 10.85 16.70 -13.06
C ILE A 688 11.29 15.94 -11.79
N LEU A 689 10.63 14.84 -11.43
CA LEU A 689 11.00 14.04 -10.26
C LEU A 689 12.36 13.36 -10.44
N SER A 690 12.71 12.95 -11.66
CA SER A 690 13.99 12.30 -11.98
C SER A 690 15.21 13.16 -11.61
N PRO A 691 15.36 14.40 -12.11
CA PRO A 691 16.46 15.27 -11.69
C PRO A 691 16.37 15.65 -10.20
N LEU A 692 15.16 15.81 -9.65
CA LEU A 692 14.97 16.17 -8.24
C LEU A 692 15.49 15.08 -7.29
N ILE A 693 15.17 13.81 -7.55
CA ILE A 693 15.65 12.66 -6.75
C ILE A 693 17.17 12.58 -6.77
N VAL A 694 17.82 12.82 -7.91
CA VAL A 694 19.29 12.81 -7.99
C VAL A 694 19.92 13.97 -7.23
N ILE A 695 19.32 15.17 -7.26
CA ILE A 695 19.77 16.31 -6.46
C ILE A 695 19.65 16.00 -4.96
N VAL A 696 18.50 15.47 -4.53
CA VAL A 696 18.25 15.07 -3.14
C VAL A 696 19.24 13.99 -2.70
N SER A 697 19.46 12.97 -3.52
CA SER A 697 20.44 11.90 -3.27
C SER A 697 21.85 12.47 -3.13
N THR A 698 22.23 13.43 -3.98
CA THR A 698 23.55 14.10 -3.91
C THR A 698 23.70 14.88 -2.61
N GLY A 699 22.64 15.57 -2.17
CA GLY A 699 22.62 16.29 -0.89
C GLY A 699 22.78 15.35 0.30
N PHE A 700 22.13 14.18 0.29
CA PHE A 700 22.31 13.18 1.34
C PHE A 700 23.70 12.52 1.34
N VAL A 701 24.27 12.27 0.17
CA VAL A 701 25.67 11.81 0.08
C VAL A 701 26.62 12.87 0.68
N HIS A 702 26.39 14.16 0.42
CA HIS A 702 27.16 15.23 1.07
C HIS A 702 26.98 15.23 2.59
N LEU A 703 25.74 15.12 3.07
CA LEU A 703 25.43 15.07 4.49
C LEU A 703 26.14 13.89 5.17
N LEU A 704 26.14 12.71 4.55
CA LEU A 704 26.85 11.55 5.06
C LEU A 704 28.37 11.78 5.06
N CYS A 705 28.93 12.45 4.05
CA CYS A 705 30.35 12.83 4.07
C CYS A 705 30.68 13.73 5.27
N ILE A 706 29.81 14.70 5.61
CA ILE A 706 29.99 15.55 6.80
C ILE A 706 29.97 14.71 8.08
N ILE A 707 28.97 13.82 8.21
CA ILE A 707 28.83 12.91 9.36
C ILE A 707 30.07 12.02 9.52
N LEU A 708 30.55 11.41 8.44
CA LEU A 708 31.72 10.53 8.49
C LEU A 708 33.00 11.29 8.87
N ASN A 709 33.22 12.49 8.33
CA ASN A 709 34.35 13.32 8.74
C ASN A 709 34.26 13.70 10.23
N PHE A 710 33.06 14.02 10.71
CA PHE A 710 32.83 14.29 12.13
C PHE A 710 33.12 13.07 13.00
N LEU A 711 32.61 11.88 12.61
CA LEU A 711 32.83 10.62 13.33
C LEU A 711 34.32 10.26 13.40
N VAL A 712 35.05 10.38 12.29
CA VAL A 712 36.50 10.14 12.26
C VAL A 712 37.24 11.13 13.16
N THR A 713 36.91 12.42 13.09
CA THR A 713 37.54 13.45 13.92
C THR A 713 37.25 13.24 15.41
N ALA A 714 35.99 12.95 15.78
CA ALA A 714 35.61 12.62 17.14
C ALA A 714 36.35 11.36 17.63
N GLY A 715 36.47 10.34 16.77
CA GLY A 715 37.24 9.14 17.02
C GLY A 715 38.72 9.42 17.31
N VAL A 716 39.36 10.32 16.55
CA VAL A 716 40.74 10.77 16.81
C VAL A 716 40.86 11.46 18.17
N ILE A 717 39.93 12.35 18.52
CA ILE A 717 39.93 13.06 19.82
C ILE A 717 39.77 12.07 20.99
N ILE A 718 38.90 11.07 20.84
CA ILE A 718 38.73 10.02 21.85
C ILE A 718 40.02 9.20 21.95
N LEU A 719 40.57 8.76 20.81
CA LEU A 719 41.77 7.95 20.75
C LEU A 719 42.99 8.66 21.34
N SER A 720 43.15 9.96 21.10
CA SER A 720 44.25 10.76 21.66
C SER A 720 44.11 11.01 23.16
N ARG A 721 42.89 10.95 23.71
CA ARG A 721 42.65 11.03 25.16
C ARG A 721 42.92 9.73 25.91
N PHE A 722 42.69 8.58 25.28
CA PHE A 722 42.78 7.27 25.93
C PHE A 722 44.05 6.47 25.59
N ILE A 723 44.74 6.76 24.48
CA ILE A 723 45.93 6.01 24.04
C ILE A 723 47.11 6.97 23.82
N GLY A 724 48.19 6.76 24.60
CA GLY A 724 49.43 7.54 24.54
C GLY A 724 50.22 7.40 23.23
N PRO A 725 51.29 8.18 23.02
CA PRO A 725 51.90 8.43 21.70
C PRO A 725 52.70 7.27 21.09
N LYS A 726 52.79 6.10 21.73
CA LYS A 726 53.75 5.05 21.35
C LYS A 726 53.20 3.66 21.63
N GLU A 727 52.37 3.16 20.72
CA GLU A 727 52.31 1.72 20.47
C GLU A 727 52.34 1.52 18.95
N GLU A 728 53.42 0.87 18.47
CA GLU A 728 53.44 0.31 17.13
C GLU A 728 52.36 -0.76 17.05
N ILE A 729 51.21 -0.41 16.47
CA ILE A 729 50.15 -1.36 16.17
C ILE A 729 50.73 -2.35 15.14
N SER A 730 51.10 -3.52 15.65
CA SER A 730 51.73 -4.60 14.89
C SER A 730 50.88 -4.99 13.68
N THR A 731 51.56 -5.16 12.55
CA THR A 731 50.95 -5.43 11.24
C THR A 731 50.65 -6.93 11.14
N ILE A 732 49.37 -7.30 11.14
CA ILE A 732 48.94 -8.71 11.01
C ILE A 732 49.27 -9.22 9.60
N ARG A 733 50.36 -9.97 9.47
CA ARG A 733 50.86 -10.54 8.20
C ARG A 733 50.29 -11.95 7.96
N ARG A 734 48.96 -12.12 7.95
CA ARG A 734 48.25 -13.39 7.63
C ARG A 734 46.89 -13.21 6.93
N SER A 735 46.79 -12.20 6.06
CA SER A 735 45.60 -11.82 5.28
C SER A 735 44.78 -13.01 4.71
N LEU A 736 45.35 -13.82 3.81
CA LEU A 736 44.62 -14.92 3.16
C LEU A 736 44.04 -15.99 4.11
N ILE A 737 44.68 -16.24 5.25
CA ILE A 737 44.19 -17.21 6.24
C ILE A 737 43.01 -16.61 7.01
N HIS A 738 43.04 -15.31 7.32
CA HIS A 738 41.92 -14.62 7.96
C HIS A 738 40.70 -14.54 7.04
N ILE A 739 40.87 -14.22 5.75
CA ILE A 739 39.79 -14.33 4.75
C ILE A 739 39.24 -15.75 4.76
N GLY A 740 40.10 -16.77 4.63
CA GLY A 740 39.67 -18.17 4.60
C GLY A 740 38.86 -18.59 5.82
N VAL A 741 39.27 -18.18 7.03
CA VAL A 741 38.56 -18.45 8.29
C VAL A 741 37.23 -17.69 8.36
N VAL A 742 37.21 -16.40 8.00
CA VAL A 742 35.97 -15.60 7.98
C VAL A 742 34.99 -16.16 6.95
N MET A 743 35.43 -16.53 5.76
CA MET A 743 34.56 -17.15 4.74
C MET A 743 34.04 -18.52 5.19
N ALA A 744 34.85 -19.31 5.91
CA ALA A 744 34.40 -20.56 6.50
C ALA A 744 33.34 -20.33 7.59
N LEU A 745 33.52 -19.31 8.45
CA LEU A 745 32.53 -18.91 9.45
C LEU A 745 31.25 -18.37 8.82
N VAL A 746 31.34 -17.61 7.73
CA VAL A 746 30.15 -17.13 6.99
C VAL A 746 29.38 -18.28 6.38
N LYS A 747 30.09 -19.28 5.84
CA LYS A 747 29.46 -20.46 5.26
C LYS A 747 28.76 -21.34 6.31
N THR A 748 29.13 -21.24 7.59
CA THR A 748 28.76 -22.24 8.60
C THR A 748 27.98 -21.70 9.79
N VAL A 749 28.20 -20.47 10.25
CA VAL A 749 27.69 -20.00 11.54
C VAL A 749 27.15 -18.57 11.48
N ILE A 750 27.84 -17.66 10.77
CA ILE A 750 27.61 -16.22 10.88
C ILE A 750 27.00 -15.70 9.56
N PRO A 751 25.87 -15.00 9.58
CA PRO A 751 25.31 -14.45 8.36
C PRO A 751 26.22 -13.36 7.80
N TYR A 752 26.33 -13.26 6.48
CA TYR A 752 27.30 -12.37 5.82
C TYR A 752 27.12 -10.88 6.19
N GLN A 753 25.94 -10.47 6.62
CA GLN A 753 25.59 -9.14 7.08
C GLN A 753 26.35 -8.75 8.37
N VAL A 754 26.62 -9.70 9.28
CA VAL A 754 27.48 -9.45 10.46
C VAL A 754 28.90 -9.16 10.01
N VAL A 755 29.42 -9.92 9.05
CA VAL A 755 30.75 -9.68 8.49
C VAL A 755 30.81 -8.33 7.78
N PHE A 756 29.74 -7.91 7.10
CA PHE A 756 29.65 -6.58 6.52
C PHE A 756 29.77 -5.46 7.58
N VAL A 757 29.07 -5.61 8.71
CA VAL A 757 29.19 -4.66 9.85
C VAL A 757 30.61 -4.64 10.40
N ILE A 758 31.26 -5.80 10.53
CA ILE A 758 32.67 -5.88 10.97
C ILE A 758 33.59 -5.17 9.97
N CYS A 759 33.42 -5.40 8.68
CA CYS A 759 34.15 -4.70 7.61
C CYS A 759 33.98 -3.17 7.70
N PHE A 760 32.76 -2.70 7.94
CA PHE A 760 32.48 -1.28 8.15
C PHE A 760 33.22 -0.72 9.38
N LEU A 761 33.17 -1.42 10.53
CA LEU A 761 33.85 -0.99 11.76
C LEU A 761 35.37 -0.97 11.60
N ILE A 762 35.95 -1.99 10.96
CA ILE A 762 37.38 -2.04 10.64
C ILE A 762 37.77 -0.87 9.72
N GLN A 763 36.96 -0.58 8.71
CA GLN A 763 37.24 0.53 7.80
C GLN A 763 37.14 1.89 8.51
N LEU A 764 36.16 2.08 9.39
CA LEU A 764 36.03 3.29 10.20
C LEU A 764 37.26 3.48 11.10
N TRP A 765 37.69 2.41 11.77
CA TRP A 765 38.90 2.40 12.59
C TRP A 765 40.16 2.72 11.79
N THR A 766 40.28 2.16 10.58
CA THR A 766 41.39 2.41 9.65
C THR A 766 41.46 3.89 9.27
N CYS A 767 40.31 4.53 9.01
CA CYS A 767 40.23 5.96 8.74
C CYS A 767 40.64 6.82 9.97
N ILE A 768 40.22 6.44 11.18
CA ILE A 768 40.60 7.13 12.43
C ILE A 768 42.12 7.09 12.63
N ILE A 769 42.74 5.92 12.50
CA ILE A 769 44.20 5.78 12.62
C ILE A 769 44.92 6.56 11.52
N GLY A 770 44.45 6.44 10.28
CA GLY A 770 45.02 7.18 9.14
C GLY A 770 45.00 8.69 9.37
N ARG A 771 43.89 9.23 9.90
CA ARG A 771 43.79 10.65 10.25
C ARG A 771 44.72 11.04 11.39
N LYS A 772 44.78 10.27 12.48
CA LYS A 772 45.68 10.54 13.61
C LYS A 772 47.15 10.62 13.15
N ARG A 773 47.59 9.71 12.28
CA ARG A 773 48.96 9.73 11.74
C ARG A 773 49.26 10.99 10.93
N LEU A 774 48.29 11.47 10.14
CA LEU A 774 48.42 12.72 9.38
C LEU A 774 48.47 13.94 10.31
N ASP A 775 47.75 13.92 11.43
CA ASP A 775 47.78 14.99 12.44
C ASP A 775 49.12 14.98 13.21
N ASP A 776 49.61 13.80 13.64
CA ASP A 776 50.89 13.63 14.34
C ASP A 776 52.09 14.06 13.47
N THR A 777 52.10 13.69 12.18
CA THR A 777 53.15 14.10 11.22
C THR A 777 53.09 15.59 10.88
N GLY A 778 51.91 16.21 10.97
CA GLY A 778 51.70 17.65 10.83
C GLY A 778 52.20 18.46 12.03
N GLU A 779 52.02 17.96 13.26
CA GLU A 779 52.47 18.63 14.48
C GLU A 779 54.00 18.62 14.64
N ASP A 780 54.69 17.55 14.28
CA ASP A 780 56.15 17.47 14.41
C ASP A 780 56.91 18.45 13.48
N ARG A 781 56.25 18.98 12.45
CA ARG A 781 56.79 20.06 11.59
C ARG A 781 56.66 21.47 12.19
N SER A 782 55.80 21.66 13.18
CA SER A 782 55.57 22.96 13.82
C SER A 782 56.62 23.33 14.88
N LYS A 783 57.54 22.40 15.20
CA LYS A 783 58.72 22.67 16.03
C LYS A 783 59.86 23.20 15.14
N PRO A 784 60.52 24.32 15.52
CA PRO A 784 61.64 24.85 14.74
C PRO A 784 62.79 23.83 14.72
N PRO A 785 63.47 23.63 13.57
CA PRO A 785 64.59 22.70 13.49
C PRO A 785 65.81 23.29 14.18
N ASP A 786 66.31 22.61 15.21
CA ASP A 786 67.65 22.85 15.74
C ASP A 786 68.71 22.40 14.73
N ALA A 787 69.37 23.40 14.14
CA ALA A 787 70.76 23.45 13.67
C ALA A 787 71.39 22.30 12.86
N VAL A 788 71.76 22.66 11.61
CA VAL A 788 72.95 22.28 10.81
C VAL A 788 72.98 20.87 10.16
N ARG A 789 72.86 20.83 8.82
CA ARG A 789 73.81 20.13 7.93
C ARG A 789 73.71 20.57 6.45
N GLU A 790 74.87 20.61 5.81
CA GLU A 790 75.21 21.14 4.48
C GLU A 790 74.47 20.52 3.27
N PRO A 791 74.44 21.21 2.10
CA PRO A 791 73.74 20.73 0.92
C PRO A 791 74.64 19.85 0.04
N GLU A 792 74.35 18.55 -0.05
CA GLU A 792 74.87 17.69 -1.12
C GLU A 792 73.82 17.49 -2.22
N SER A 793 74.27 17.76 -3.44
CA SER A 793 73.54 17.62 -4.70
C SER A 793 72.99 16.21 -4.93
N ARG A 794 71.67 16.07 -5.11
CA ARG A 794 71.05 14.85 -5.65
C ARG A 794 70.15 15.17 -6.84
N LYS A 795 70.41 14.44 -7.92
CA LYS A 795 69.73 14.47 -9.22
C LYS A 795 68.21 14.33 -9.07
N GLU A 796 67.50 15.15 -9.84
CA GLU A 796 66.07 15.04 -10.11
C GLU A 796 65.74 13.63 -10.63
N THR A 797 65.16 12.83 -9.74
CA THR A 797 64.23 11.78 -10.11
C THR A 797 62.97 12.14 -9.34
N GLU A 798 61.81 12.27 -10.01
CA GLU A 798 60.50 12.53 -9.38
C GLU A 798 60.16 11.42 -8.38
N ILE A 799 60.74 11.46 -7.18
CA ILE A 799 60.34 10.65 -6.05
C ILE A 799 59.28 11.47 -5.33
N ARG A 800 58.02 11.13 -5.55
CA ARG A 800 56.87 11.67 -4.81
C ARG A 800 57.18 11.67 -3.31
N SER A 801 56.95 12.80 -2.64
CA SER A 801 57.17 12.88 -1.19
C SER A 801 56.28 11.87 -0.46
N PRO A 802 56.78 11.23 0.63
CA PRO A 802 56.03 10.23 1.40
C PRO A 802 54.64 10.72 1.84
N ASP A 803 54.52 11.99 2.21
CA ASP A 803 53.26 12.65 2.62
C ASP A 803 52.15 12.59 1.57
N HIS A 804 52.47 12.77 0.29
CA HIS A 804 51.46 12.74 -0.77
C HIS A 804 50.90 11.33 -0.95
N SER A 805 51.71 10.30 -0.71
CA SER A 805 51.26 8.91 -0.74
C SER A 805 50.33 8.58 0.44
N GLU A 806 50.62 9.09 1.65
CA GLU A 806 49.80 8.81 2.84
C GLU A 806 48.44 9.53 2.80
N MET A 807 48.41 10.77 2.33
CA MET A 807 47.15 11.52 2.14
C MET A 807 46.26 10.85 1.07
N ASP A 808 46.86 10.36 -0.03
CA ASP A 808 46.11 9.65 -1.08
C ASP A 808 45.48 8.35 -0.55
N VAL A 809 46.23 7.58 0.25
CA VAL A 809 45.72 6.36 0.91
C VAL A 809 44.58 6.68 1.88
N TYR A 810 44.70 7.74 2.68
CA TYR A 810 43.63 8.20 3.56
C TYR A 810 42.37 8.57 2.77
N ASN A 811 42.52 9.33 1.68
CA ASN A 811 41.39 9.74 0.85
C ASN A 811 40.69 8.54 0.18
N GLN A 812 41.44 7.52 -0.27
CA GLN A 812 40.89 6.26 -0.77
C GLN A 812 40.08 5.53 0.32
N ASN A 813 40.64 5.44 1.53
CA ASN A 813 39.97 4.83 2.67
C ASN A 813 38.66 5.53 3.05
N MET A 814 38.62 6.87 2.95
CA MET A 814 37.40 7.64 3.18
C MET A 814 36.33 7.40 2.10
N HIS A 815 36.71 7.17 0.84
CA HIS A 815 35.76 6.82 -0.22
C HIS A 815 35.20 5.40 -0.02
N LEU A 816 36.03 4.45 0.40
CA LEU A 816 35.59 3.10 0.75
C LEU A 816 34.64 3.13 1.96
N LEU A 817 34.98 3.91 2.99
CA LEU A 817 34.11 4.12 4.15
C LEU A 817 32.75 4.70 3.74
N LEU A 818 32.72 5.67 2.83
CA LEU A 818 31.47 6.23 2.29
C LEU A 818 30.61 5.17 1.60
N LEU A 819 31.21 4.31 0.77
CA LEU A 819 30.51 3.21 0.09
C LEU A 819 29.91 2.22 1.10
N LEU A 820 30.71 1.76 2.06
CA LEU A 820 30.24 0.83 3.10
C LEU A 820 29.12 1.44 3.95
N SER A 821 29.25 2.72 4.29
CA SER A 821 28.24 3.46 5.07
C SER A 821 26.91 3.55 4.33
N TRP A 822 26.94 3.73 3.00
CA TRP A 822 25.73 3.85 2.20
C TRP A 822 25.07 2.49 1.92
N LEU A 823 25.84 1.40 1.89
CA LEU A 823 25.31 0.04 1.72
C LEU A 823 24.78 -0.56 3.03
N LEU A 824 25.20 -0.05 4.19
CA LEU A 824 24.82 -0.54 5.50
C LEU A 824 23.29 -0.63 5.71
N PRO A 825 22.46 0.37 5.33
CA PRO A 825 21.00 0.29 5.48
C PRO A 825 20.33 -0.81 4.65
N ASN A 826 20.96 -1.30 3.58
CA ASN A 826 20.43 -2.43 2.79
C ASN A 826 20.76 -3.78 3.45
N MET A 827 21.83 -3.85 4.25
CA MET A 827 22.26 -5.08 4.95
C MET A 827 21.65 -5.19 6.36
N ALA A 828 21.35 -4.07 7.01
CA ALA A 828 20.83 -4.02 8.37
C ALA A 828 19.47 -4.76 8.58
N PRO A 829 18.51 -4.73 7.64
CA PRO A 829 17.22 -5.41 7.80
C PRO A 829 17.35 -6.92 8.04
N ALA A 830 18.14 -7.61 7.22
CA ALA A 830 18.37 -9.05 7.36
C ALA A 830 19.15 -9.38 8.65
N LEU A 831 20.09 -8.52 9.05
CA LEU A 831 20.73 -8.64 10.37
C LEU A 831 19.73 -8.54 11.52
N ALA A 832 18.76 -7.62 11.45
CA ALA A 832 17.72 -7.49 12.46
C ALA A 832 16.84 -8.75 12.53
N VAL A 833 16.49 -9.34 11.38
CA VAL A 833 15.77 -10.62 11.30
C VAL A 833 16.57 -11.74 11.96
N TRP A 834 17.88 -11.82 11.70
CA TRP A 834 18.75 -12.85 12.27
C TRP A 834 18.90 -12.71 13.79
N VAL A 835 19.14 -11.49 14.30
CA VAL A 835 19.24 -11.23 15.75
C VAL A 835 17.93 -11.60 16.46
N ARG A 836 16.77 -11.24 15.87
CA ARG A 836 15.46 -11.62 16.40
C ARG A 836 15.28 -13.14 16.40
N THR A 837 15.65 -13.80 15.29
CA THR A 837 15.57 -15.26 15.16
C THR A 837 16.44 -15.97 16.19
N MET A 838 17.66 -15.48 16.47
CA MET A 838 18.51 -16.03 17.53
C MET A 838 17.89 -15.90 18.92
N ALA A 839 17.20 -14.79 19.18
CA ALA A 839 16.56 -14.55 20.48
C ALA A 839 15.34 -15.46 20.71
N THR A 840 14.66 -15.88 19.64
CA THR A 840 13.38 -16.61 19.73
C THR A 840 13.50 -18.11 19.42
N ALA A 841 14.43 -18.53 18.56
CA ALA A 841 14.58 -19.91 18.15
C ALA A 841 15.81 -20.56 18.79
N HIS A 842 15.58 -21.46 19.74
CA HIS A 842 16.66 -22.26 20.34
C HIS A 842 17.22 -23.25 19.29
N SER A 843 18.47 -23.00 18.87
CA SER A 843 19.41 -23.94 18.21
C SER A 843 19.13 -24.47 16.80
N VAL A 844 17.88 -24.63 16.34
CA VAL A 844 17.58 -25.43 15.12
C VAL A 844 17.50 -24.61 13.82
N THR A 845 17.26 -23.30 13.88
CA THR A 845 17.06 -22.45 12.68
C THR A 845 18.25 -21.56 12.31
N LEU A 846 19.40 -21.70 12.99
CA LEU A 846 20.60 -20.87 12.74
C LEU A 846 21.26 -21.12 11.37
N PHE A 847 20.93 -22.23 10.70
CA PHE A 847 21.67 -22.72 9.53
C PHE A 847 20.94 -22.62 8.18
N ASN A 848 19.69 -22.17 8.17
CA ASN A 848 18.91 -21.92 6.96
C ASN A 848 18.65 -20.41 6.93
N SER A 849 19.49 -19.54 6.37
CA SER A 849 19.43 -19.25 4.92
C SER A 849 20.45 -18.19 4.42
N ASP A 850 21.30 -17.61 5.27
CA ASP A 850 22.07 -16.39 4.92
C ASP A 850 23.60 -16.62 4.88
N HIS A 851 24.00 -17.83 4.49
CA HIS A 851 25.40 -18.27 4.52
C HIS A 851 26.12 -18.14 3.16
N SER A 852 25.59 -17.29 2.27
CA SER A 852 26.19 -17.03 0.96
C SER A 852 27.47 -16.21 1.09
N VAL A 853 28.57 -16.80 0.63
CA VAL A 853 29.93 -16.23 0.63
C VAL A 853 30.10 -15.20 -0.51
N SER A 854 29.35 -15.35 -1.61
CA SER A 854 29.52 -14.54 -2.82
C SER A 854 29.28 -13.03 -2.63
N PRO A 855 28.24 -12.58 -1.90
CA PRO A 855 27.94 -11.15 -1.76
C PRO A 855 28.99 -10.37 -0.94
N ILE A 856 29.72 -11.07 -0.05
CA ILE A 856 30.58 -10.42 0.95
C ILE A 856 32.09 -10.49 0.63
N ILE A 857 32.51 -11.45 -0.21
CA ILE A 857 33.94 -11.69 -0.51
C ILE A 857 34.64 -10.44 -1.06
N VAL A 858 33.95 -9.66 -1.90
CA VAL A 858 34.50 -8.44 -2.49
C VAL A 858 34.76 -7.38 -1.42
N PHE A 859 33.84 -7.22 -0.46
CA PHE A 859 33.99 -6.23 0.61
C PHE A 859 35.07 -6.63 1.62
N VAL A 860 35.14 -7.92 1.98
CA VAL A 860 36.23 -8.44 2.83
C VAL A 860 37.57 -8.20 2.15
N ALA A 861 37.71 -8.58 0.88
CA ALA A 861 38.93 -8.36 0.12
C ALA A 861 39.30 -6.87 0.01
N LEU A 862 38.33 -5.98 -0.21
CA LEU A 862 38.57 -4.53 -0.28
C LEU A 862 39.03 -3.94 1.05
N VAL A 863 38.37 -4.28 2.17
CA VAL A 863 38.72 -3.77 3.51
C VAL A 863 40.04 -4.36 3.99
N GLU A 864 40.32 -5.59 3.64
CA GLU A 864 41.58 -6.23 3.98
C GLU A 864 42.75 -5.64 3.17
N PHE A 865 42.55 -5.43 1.86
CA PHE A 865 43.53 -4.74 1.03
C PHE A 865 43.78 -3.32 1.53
N SER A 866 42.73 -2.57 1.88
CA SER A 866 42.81 -1.19 2.34
C SER A 866 43.48 -1.03 3.72
N SER A 867 43.28 -1.99 4.62
CA SER A 867 43.88 -2.00 5.97
C SER A 867 45.33 -2.46 5.98
N HIS A 868 45.77 -3.25 4.98
CA HIS A 868 47.13 -3.81 4.92
C HIS A 868 48.08 -3.09 3.97
N THR A 869 47.61 -2.43 2.91
CA THR A 869 48.50 -1.82 1.92
C THR A 869 48.80 -0.36 2.23
N ARG A 870 50.10 -0.05 2.45
CA ARG A 870 50.61 1.33 2.49
C ARG A 870 50.72 1.99 1.10
N GLN A 871 50.44 1.25 0.03
CA GLN A 871 50.63 1.68 -1.36
C GLN A 871 49.34 2.15 -2.05
N GLY A 872 48.16 2.10 -1.41
CA GLY A 872 46.91 2.54 -2.03
C GLY A 872 46.47 1.71 -3.24
N TRP A 873 45.37 2.09 -3.87
CA TRP A 873 44.75 1.39 -5.01
C TRP A 873 45.54 1.59 -6.32
N HIS A 874 46.77 1.09 -6.40
CA HIS A 874 47.51 1.08 -7.66
C HIS A 874 47.08 -0.09 -8.54
N LEU A 875 46.15 0.17 -9.46
CA LEU A 875 45.97 -0.67 -10.65
C LEU A 875 47.13 -0.40 -11.62
N GLN A 876 48.31 -0.95 -11.33
CA GLN A 876 49.33 -1.12 -12.37
C GLN A 876 48.80 -2.20 -13.32
N GLY A 877 48.37 -1.76 -14.51
CA GLY A 877 48.13 -2.67 -15.62
C GLY A 877 49.36 -3.53 -15.82
N THR A 878 49.14 -4.83 -15.95
CA THR A 878 50.09 -5.78 -16.52
C THR A 878 50.47 -5.31 -17.93
N ALA A 879 51.44 -4.40 -18.00
CA ALA A 879 52.25 -4.16 -19.19
C ALA A 879 53.22 -5.34 -19.29
N GLY A 880 52.67 -6.48 -19.72
CA GLY A 880 53.37 -7.75 -19.82
C GLY A 880 52.55 -8.72 -20.66
N LEU A 881 52.19 -8.30 -21.87
CA LEU A 881 51.82 -9.13 -23.03
C LEU A 881 51.84 -8.21 -24.26
N ARG A 882 53.06 -7.88 -24.69
CA ARG A 882 53.43 -7.76 -26.10
C ARG A 882 54.62 -8.68 -26.30
#